data_AF-A0A660T4K5-F1
#
_entry.id   AF-A0A660T4K5-F1
#
_cell.length_a   1.000
_cell.length_b   1.000
_cell.length_c   1.000
_cell.angle_alpha   90.00
_cell.angle_beta   90.00
_cell.angle_gamma   90.00
#
_symmetry.space_group_name_H-M   'P 1'
#
loop_
_entity.id
_entity.type
_entity.pdbx_description
1 polymer ?
#
loop_
_entity_poly.entity_id
_entity_poly.type
_entity_poly.pdbx_seq_one_letter_code
_entity_poly.pdbx_strand_id
1 'polypeptide(L)'
;LDPNKVIFPFGQKPQEHDKFYISSSEAFSKKGTLCSIFIEDIFSELQTDGSVLFSKRLGILPISNLHKGYISIDYYNGKAWKKLTLLKDIKIEKHLDKGPNINFNIFNDIHLINGTNINFNIPHDIHKVNINGDSNFWIRFELTTSEFGNYLYNESENKVSPDFHPPSFPNMNIYINAKPKTPQHVLRYAHKSYTNLLTSNHNEPYIYLDEEDKQALYLGFDKPLDSGLTSMLFTIQENYNSNYLTTWSYFTQEEIWEDLTVEDNTSSFTKSGVCGFSVPSNQQALSKFSQTLYWLKITFNSLSQNSLEDITFNAIHLNTIMATQGISIKKKLLGSSNGSALQEFKIENTPVIQVEIWVRESNIPLNTEYYTDEFEEGYWVQWSEVKAFDSNTNNKRVYTVDSHSGKVIFSDINTGHIPPIGKNNILTSYKIGAGVKGNINKHHIDKLASSIAYIDKITNYESAMGGADEQSIESLINAAPKRIRHKNRAVTYDDFEALSYEASSNIAKVKISSQAGLVQLFILPYSEVKKPLPTETLKTLLKDYISTRTSATIAIEVSEPHYVNINISLNIVVDNWNLASTLKNSVQVKLDAFLHPLKGGPASKGWNFGEVPTLSHIFNLLNTVDGIAYFKEAEISMDNQVLYDLDGQKHINLDKDIMIYSGEHNINVELRSET
;
A
#
# COMPACT_ATOMS: atom_id res chain seq x y z
N LEU A 1 35.12 12.61 34.31
CA LEU A 1 36.15 12.04 35.20
C LEU A 1 36.42 10.63 34.70
N ASP A 2 37.68 10.30 34.43
CA ASP A 2 38.08 8.95 34.02
C ASP A 2 37.87 7.99 35.21
N PRO A 3 36.94 7.02 35.14
CA PRO A 3 36.62 6.13 36.25
C PRO A 3 37.80 5.20 36.63
N ASN A 4 38.85 5.15 35.82
CA ASN A 4 40.03 4.31 36.08
C ASN A 4 41.19 5.07 36.77
N LYS A 5 41.03 6.38 37.03
CA LYS A 5 42.10 7.20 37.61
C LYS A 5 41.88 7.38 39.12
N VAL A 6 42.80 6.85 39.92
CA VAL A 6 42.80 7.02 41.38
C VAL A 6 42.89 8.52 41.72
N ILE A 7 41.88 9.06 42.40
CA ILE A 7 41.82 10.47 42.81
C ILE A 7 42.32 10.60 44.25
N PHE A 8 43.22 11.55 44.48
CA PHE A 8 43.65 11.99 45.80
C PHE A 8 42.95 13.32 46.12
N PRO A 9 41.79 13.30 46.78
CA PRO A 9 40.91 14.46 46.94
C PRO A 9 41.54 15.60 47.76
N PHE A 10 42.43 15.28 48.70
CA PHE A 10 43.23 16.25 49.46
C PHE A 10 44.64 16.44 48.89
N GLY A 11 44.84 16.10 47.61
CA GLY A 11 46.16 16.16 46.97
C GLY A 11 47.11 15.03 47.38
N GLN A 12 48.29 15.02 46.76
CA GLN A 12 49.32 13.99 47.02
C GLN A 12 50.07 14.18 48.35
N LYS A 13 49.95 15.36 48.96
CA LYS A 13 50.57 15.73 50.24
C LYS A 13 49.54 16.44 51.13
N PRO A 14 48.61 15.71 51.76
CA PRO A 14 47.49 16.30 52.48
C PRO A 14 47.95 17.13 53.69
N GLN A 15 47.52 18.38 53.75
CA GLN A 15 47.76 19.32 54.84
C GLN A 15 46.46 19.64 55.58
N GLU A 16 46.61 20.15 56.81
CA GLU A 16 45.47 20.70 57.55
C GLU A 16 44.82 21.82 56.73
N HIS A 17 43.49 21.84 56.73
CA HIS A 17 42.62 22.71 55.94
C HIS A 17 42.54 22.45 54.44
N ASP A 18 43.16 21.38 53.93
CA ASP A 18 42.92 20.94 52.56
C ASP A 18 41.45 20.57 52.37
N LYS A 19 40.90 20.96 51.22
CA LYS A 19 39.47 20.87 50.91
C LYS A 19 39.24 20.12 49.62
N PHE A 20 38.22 19.28 49.61
CA PHE A 20 37.60 18.80 48.39
C PHE A 20 36.10 19.07 48.40
N TYR A 21 35.53 19.16 47.20
CA TYR A 21 34.14 19.53 47.00
C TYR A 21 33.48 18.52 46.09
N ILE A 22 32.25 18.16 46.41
CA ILE A 22 31.37 17.36 45.56
C ILE A 22 30.09 18.14 45.30
N SER A 23 29.56 18.04 44.09
CA SER A 23 28.30 18.66 43.69
C SER A 23 27.38 17.69 42.98
N SER A 24 26.09 17.85 43.18
CA SER A 24 25.06 17.18 42.39
C SER A 24 23.77 17.98 42.39
N SER A 25 23.40 18.48 41.22
CA SER A 25 22.15 19.23 41.02
C SER A 25 20.93 18.34 41.13
N GLU A 26 21.07 17.05 40.83
CA GLU A 26 19.99 16.08 40.97
C GLU A 26 19.88 15.59 42.42
N ALA A 27 21.01 15.32 43.07
CA ALA A 27 20.96 14.72 44.40
C ALA A 27 20.64 15.72 45.49
N PHE A 28 21.52 16.71 45.66
CA PHE A 28 21.46 17.64 46.78
C PHE A 28 20.35 18.70 46.63
N SER A 29 19.62 18.73 45.51
CA SER A 29 18.41 19.55 45.36
C SER A 29 17.17 18.93 46.03
N LYS A 30 17.17 17.63 46.33
CA LYS A 30 16.06 16.89 46.95
C LYS A 30 16.02 17.13 48.48
N LYS A 31 15.76 18.38 48.87
CA LYS A 31 15.68 18.87 50.27
C LYS A 31 14.86 17.94 51.18
N GLY A 32 15.39 17.63 52.37
CA GLY A 32 14.77 16.77 53.37
C GLY A 32 14.85 15.27 53.08
N THR A 33 15.46 14.87 51.97
CA THR A 33 15.57 13.46 51.58
C THR A 33 16.84 12.83 52.16
N LEU A 34 16.75 11.54 52.52
CA LEU A 34 17.92 10.77 52.96
C LEU A 34 18.90 10.58 51.80
N CYS A 35 20.15 10.95 52.04
CA CYS A 35 21.27 10.83 51.12
C CYS A 35 22.39 10.01 51.77
N SER A 36 23.06 9.19 50.97
CA SER A 36 24.26 8.47 51.38
C SER A 36 25.36 8.63 50.35
N ILE A 37 26.56 8.96 50.82
CA ILE A 37 27.77 9.00 50.00
C ILE A 37 28.60 7.78 50.37
N PHE A 38 28.75 6.85 49.43
CA PHE A 38 29.63 5.71 49.56
C PHE A 38 31.02 6.06 49.02
N ILE A 39 32.06 5.79 49.79
CA ILE A 39 33.47 5.97 49.40
C ILE A 39 34.19 4.63 49.52
N GLU A 40 34.78 4.17 48.42
CA GLU A 40 35.56 2.91 48.37
C GLU A 40 36.97 3.09 48.97
N ASP A 41 37.50 2.00 49.55
CA ASP A 41 38.81 1.83 50.20
C ASP A 41 39.12 2.77 51.38
N ILE A 42 38.07 3.29 52.03
CA ILE A 42 38.20 4.12 53.23
C ILE A 42 37.33 3.59 54.36
N PHE A 43 37.91 3.56 55.56
CA PHE A 43 37.21 3.37 56.82
C PHE A 43 36.92 4.74 57.45
N SER A 44 35.71 4.93 57.96
CA SER A 44 35.21 6.20 58.44
C SER A 44 34.47 5.98 59.75
N GLU A 45 34.78 6.77 60.76
CA GLU A 45 34.12 6.70 62.06
C GLU A 45 33.67 8.10 62.49
N LEU A 46 32.37 8.25 62.75
CA LEU A 46 31.79 9.51 63.21
C LEU A 46 32.10 9.76 64.69
N GLN A 47 32.83 10.83 64.94
CA GLN A 47 33.29 11.25 66.25
C GLN A 47 32.22 12.03 67.02
N THR A 48 32.42 12.22 68.33
CA THR A 48 31.47 12.91 69.21
C THR A 48 31.36 14.41 68.92
N ASP A 49 32.37 15.01 68.30
CA ASP A 49 32.41 16.43 67.89
C ASP A 49 31.83 16.67 66.46
N GLY A 50 31.29 15.60 65.84
CA GLY A 50 30.72 15.61 64.50
C GLY A 50 31.75 15.62 63.37
N SER A 51 33.05 15.53 63.67
CA SER A 51 34.06 15.22 62.65
C SER A 51 34.01 13.74 62.27
N VAL A 52 34.51 13.40 61.09
CA VAL A 52 34.61 12.01 60.63
C VAL A 52 36.08 11.63 60.55
N LEU A 53 36.48 10.63 61.33
CA LEU A 53 37.81 10.05 61.26
C LEU A 53 37.90 9.18 60.01
N PHE A 54 38.71 9.56 59.03
CA PHE A 54 39.05 8.71 57.90
C PHE A 54 40.33 7.95 58.19
N SER A 55 40.33 6.65 57.94
CA SER A 55 41.48 5.76 58.12
C SER A 55 41.75 5.00 56.83
N LYS A 56 43.01 5.02 56.38
CA LYS A 56 43.48 4.27 55.20
C LYS A 56 44.44 3.15 55.64
N ARG A 57 44.18 1.93 55.16
CA ARG A 57 45.02 0.75 55.41
C ARG A 57 46.05 0.59 54.30
N LEU A 58 47.33 0.46 54.68
CA LEU A 58 48.41 0.06 53.76
C LEU A 58 48.68 -1.45 53.88
N GLY A 59 48.31 -2.19 52.84
CA GLY A 59 48.62 -3.62 52.72
C GLY A 59 48.02 -4.50 53.82
N ILE A 60 48.70 -5.63 54.09
CA ILE A 60 48.23 -6.69 55.02
C ILE A 60 48.63 -6.40 56.49
N LEU A 61 49.26 -5.25 56.75
CA LEU A 61 49.75 -4.88 58.09
C LEU A 61 48.59 -4.77 59.12
N PRO A 62 48.89 -4.97 60.43
CA PRO A 62 47.90 -4.89 61.51
C PRO A 62 47.23 -3.50 61.59
N ILE A 63 45.99 -3.47 62.10
CA ILE A 63 45.11 -2.29 62.22
C ILE A 63 45.78 -1.11 62.97
N SER A 64 46.81 -1.38 63.76
CA SER A 64 47.58 -0.35 64.49
C SER A 64 48.35 0.63 63.59
N ASN A 65 48.58 0.29 62.31
CA ASN A 65 49.32 1.14 61.36
C ASN A 65 48.39 1.77 60.30
N LEU A 66 47.30 2.40 60.76
CA LEU A 66 46.39 3.17 59.90
C LEU A 66 46.80 4.63 59.89
N HIS A 67 46.98 5.21 58.70
CA HIS A 67 47.06 6.66 58.56
C HIS A 67 45.67 7.26 58.70
N LYS A 68 45.58 8.32 59.50
CA LYS A 68 44.32 8.89 59.95
C LYS A 68 44.21 10.35 59.56
N GLY A 69 42.99 10.83 59.40
CA GLY A 69 42.71 12.25 59.34
C GLY A 69 41.28 12.52 59.74
N TYR A 70 41.07 13.60 60.49
CA TYR A 70 39.73 14.01 60.89
C TYR A 70 39.21 15.00 59.85
N ILE A 71 37.95 14.84 59.44
CA ILE A 71 37.34 15.60 58.36
C ILE A 71 36.05 16.25 58.87
N SER A 72 35.90 17.55 58.61
CA SER A 72 34.61 18.23 58.70
C SER A 72 33.88 18.13 57.36
N ILE A 73 32.59 17.81 57.41
CA ILE A 73 31.72 17.75 56.23
C ILE A 73 30.70 18.88 56.37
N ASP A 74 30.69 19.79 55.40
CA ASP A 74 29.90 21.02 55.45
C ASP A 74 29.05 21.19 54.19
N TYR A 75 27.97 21.94 54.29
CA TYR A 75 27.14 22.38 53.17
C TYR A 75 26.98 23.90 53.19
N TYR A 76 26.68 24.49 52.03
CA TYR A 76 26.38 25.91 51.95
C TYR A 76 24.88 26.18 52.16
N ASN A 77 24.55 27.02 53.15
CA ASN A 77 23.16 27.31 53.49
C ASN A 77 22.60 28.62 52.88
N GLY A 78 23.35 29.26 51.98
CA GLY A 78 23.00 30.55 51.39
C GLY A 78 23.68 31.75 52.05
N LYS A 79 24.29 31.57 53.23
CA LYS A 79 25.06 32.61 53.93
C LYS A 79 26.48 32.17 54.24
N ALA A 80 26.64 30.98 54.80
CA ALA A 80 27.93 30.44 55.21
C ALA A 80 27.99 28.91 55.01
N TRP A 81 29.20 28.37 55.12
CA TRP A 81 29.41 26.92 55.23
C TRP A 81 29.02 26.47 56.64
N LYS A 82 28.14 25.47 56.73
CA LYS A 82 27.62 24.93 57.98
C LYS A 82 27.88 23.44 58.03
N LYS A 83 28.30 22.94 59.20
CA LYS A 83 28.57 21.52 59.42
C LYS A 83 27.30 20.69 59.16
N LEU A 84 27.46 19.61 58.40
CA LEU A 84 26.41 18.69 58.03
C LEU A 84 26.11 17.74 59.20
N THR A 85 24.83 17.56 59.51
CA THR A 85 24.42 16.60 60.54
C THR A 85 24.40 15.19 59.97
N LEU A 86 25.39 14.40 60.35
CA LEU A 86 25.56 13.01 59.91
C LEU A 86 24.76 12.04 60.79
N LEU A 87 24.32 10.93 60.19
CA LEU A 87 23.47 9.92 60.83
C LEU A 87 24.29 8.63 61.04
N LYS A 88 24.31 8.11 62.28
CA LYS A 88 24.93 6.80 62.60
C LYS A 88 23.99 5.64 62.22
N ASP A 89 24.57 4.51 61.83
CA ASP A 89 23.92 3.20 61.73
C ASP A 89 22.68 3.09 60.84
N ILE A 90 22.60 3.89 59.77
CA ILE A 90 21.55 3.75 58.76
C ILE A 90 22.03 2.84 57.62
N LYS A 91 21.43 1.65 57.50
CA LYS A 91 21.54 0.82 56.30
C LYS A 91 20.57 1.36 55.24
N ILE A 92 21.10 1.94 54.17
CA ILE A 92 20.29 2.16 52.96
C ILE A 92 20.31 0.86 52.17
N GLU A 93 19.18 0.16 52.11
CA GLU A 93 19.03 -0.99 51.23
C GLU A 93 19.22 -0.52 49.78
N LYS A 94 20.21 -1.11 49.08
CA LYS A 94 20.33 -0.94 47.63
C LYS A 94 19.14 -1.65 46.98
N HIS A 95 18.08 -0.93 46.67
CA HIS A 95 17.17 -1.37 45.62
C HIS A 95 17.83 -1.06 44.27
N LEU A 96 18.76 -1.93 43.86
CA LEU A 96 19.06 -2.11 42.45
C LEU A 96 17.79 -2.68 41.82
N ASP A 97 17.33 -2.07 40.73
CA ASP A 97 16.21 -2.58 39.95
C ASP A 97 16.39 -4.08 39.69
N LYS A 98 15.37 -4.84 40.10
CA LYS A 98 15.31 -6.28 39.92
C LYS A 98 15.24 -6.61 38.42
N GLY A 99 16.38 -6.96 37.83
CA GLY A 99 16.42 -8.13 36.95
C GLY A 99 16.18 -9.40 37.78
N PRO A 100 15.74 -10.53 37.17
CA PRO A 100 15.22 -11.66 37.93
C PRO A 100 16.32 -12.29 38.80
N ASN A 101 16.03 -12.39 40.10
CA ASN A 101 16.68 -13.23 41.10
C ASN A 101 18.21 -13.14 41.24
N ILE A 102 18.67 -12.15 42.02
CA ILE A 102 19.87 -12.36 42.85
C ILE A 102 19.53 -11.91 44.28
N ASN A 103 19.30 -12.89 45.16
CA ASN A 103 19.21 -12.68 46.60
C ASN A 103 20.59 -12.26 47.13
N PHE A 104 20.75 -11.00 47.53
CA PHE A 104 21.87 -10.61 48.41
C PHE A 104 21.42 -10.70 49.86
N ASN A 105 21.33 -11.94 50.35
CA ASN A 105 21.30 -12.22 51.78
C ASN A 105 22.75 -12.30 52.29
N ILE A 106 23.02 -11.58 53.39
CA ILE A 106 24.11 -11.83 54.35
C ILE A 106 25.52 -11.58 53.81
N PHE A 107 26.18 -10.52 54.31
CA PHE A 107 27.65 -10.49 54.42
C PHE A 107 28.04 -10.09 55.83
N ASN A 108 28.17 -11.14 56.65
CA ASN A 108 29.00 -11.18 57.84
C ASN A 108 30.39 -11.76 57.50
N ASP A 109 30.76 -11.83 56.22
CA ASP A 109 32.03 -12.38 55.76
C ASP A 109 32.90 -11.32 55.09
N ILE A 110 34.13 -11.30 55.58
CA ILE A 110 35.26 -10.47 55.25
C ILE A 110 35.68 -10.69 53.77
N HIS A 111 36.02 -9.57 53.09
CA HIS A 111 36.50 -9.42 51.69
C HIS A 111 35.38 -9.33 50.62
N LEU A 112 35.07 -8.19 49.97
CA LEU A 112 35.95 -7.49 49.01
C LEU A 112 35.38 -6.14 48.46
N ILE A 113 34.72 -5.32 49.26
CA ILE A 113 34.66 -3.86 49.00
C ILE A 113 34.88 -3.15 50.34
N ASN A 114 36.12 -2.77 50.63
CA ASN A 114 36.39 -1.89 51.77
C ASN A 114 35.77 -0.54 51.43
N GLY A 115 34.98 0.06 52.32
CA GLY A 115 34.36 1.35 52.02
C GLY A 115 33.38 1.78 53.08
N THR A 116 32.98 3.05 53.04
CA THR A 116 32.15 3.67 54.08
C THR A 116 30.99 4.45 53.50
N ASN A 117 29.89 4.46 54.25
CA ASN A 117 28.70 5.25 53.93
C ASN A 117 28.62 6.46 54.85
N ILE A 118 28.55 7.64 54.26
CA ILE A 118 28.32 8.90 54.96
C ILE A 118 26.85 9.26 54.74
N ASN A 119 26.03 9.03 55.76
CA ASN A 119 24.58 9.20 55.69
C ASN A 119 24.16 10.54 56.30
N PHE A 120 23.25 11.26 55.64
CA PHE A 120 22.65 12.49 56.15
C PHE A 120 21.33 12.79 55.45
N ASN A 121 20.48 13.61 56.08
CA ASN A 121 19.35 14.21 55.39
C ASN A 121 19.80 15.49 54.70
N ILE A 122 19.44 15.66 53.42
CA ILE A 122 19.76 16.88 52.68
C ILE A 122 19.11 18.08 53.40
N PRO A 123 19.89 19.07 53.88
CA PRO A 123 19.34 20.18 54.65
C PRO A 123 18.29 20.98 53.86
N HIS A 124 17.20 21.37 54.50
CA HIS A 124 16.15 22.18 53.85
C HIS A 124 16.64 23.57 53.42
N ASP A 125 17.61 24.11 54.15
CA ASP A 125 18.26 25.39 53.90
C ASP A 125 19.48 25.28 52.97
N ILE A 126 19.76 24.13 52.34
CA ILE A 126 20.84 24.03 51.35
C ILE A 126 20.57 24.95 50.14
N HIS A 127 21.60 25.66 49.69
CA HIS A 127 21.55 26.60 48.56
C HIS A 127 22.69 26.37 47.59
N LYS A 128 22.50 26.84 46.35
CA LYS A 128 23.57 26.85 45.35
C LYS A 128 24.63 27.89 45.71
N VAL A 129 25.89 27.57 45.43
CA VAL A 129 27.02 28.51 45.50
C VAL A 129 27.94 28.27 44.32
N ASN A 130 28.59 29.31 43.82
CA ASN A 130 29.57 29.18 42.75
C ASN A 130 30.94 28.78 43.34
N ILE A 131 31.46 27.63 42.91
CA ILE A 131 32.82 27.18 43.23
C ILE A 131 33.52 26.89 41.91
N ASN A 132 34.66 27.56 41.67
CA ASN A 132 35.47 27.40 40.45
C ASN A 132 34.67 27.54 39.13
N GLY A 133 33.63 28.39 39.11
CA GLY A 133 32.81 28.66 37.94
C GLY A 133 31.53 27.82 37.82
N ASP A 134 31.33 26.79 38.67
CA ASP A 134 30.12 25.96 38.66
C ASP A 134 29.18 26.32 39.83
N SER A 135 27.97 26.77 39.48
CA SER A 135 26.92 27.16 40.42
C SER A 135 26.02 25.97 40.73
N ASN A 136 26.35 25.23 41.78
CA ASN A 136 25.70 23.97 42.13
C ASN A 136 25.41 23.86 43.63
N PHE A 137 24.72 22.80 44.04
CA PHE A 137 24.63 22.41 45.45
C PHE A 137 25.90 21.65 45.82
N TRP A 138 26.66 22.17 46.78
CA TRP A 138 27.99 21.66 47.12
C TRP A 138 28.04 21.09 48.54
N ILE A 139 28.72 19.97 48.69
CA ILE A 139 29.20 19.45 49.97
C ILE A 139 30.72 19.57 49.97
N ARG A 140 31.24 20.22 51.01
CA ARG A 140 32.66 20.44 51.23
C ARG A 140 33.15 19.50 52.29
N PHE A 141 34.29 18.88 52.02
CA PHE A 141 35.03 18.08 52.98
C PHE A 141 36.35 18.81 53.25
N GLU A 142 36.62 19.08 54.53
CA GLU A 142 37.80 19.82 54.97
C GLU A 142 38.58 18.97 55.97
N LEU A 143 39.86 18.73 55.69
CA LEU A 143 40.75 18.00 56.57
C LEU A 143 41.10 18.87 57.78
N THR A 144 40.64 18.52 58.98
CA THR A 144 40.89 19.31 60.20
C THR A 144 42.22 18.95 60.84
N THR A 145 42.62 17.68 60.77
CA THR A 145 43.92 17.18 61.23
C THR A 145 44.38 16.07 60.29
N SER A 146 45.68 16.00 60.00
CA SER A 146 46.27 15.07 59.04
C SER A 146 47.40 14.26 59.66
N GLU A 147 47.24 12.94 59.71
CA GLU A 147 48.30 11.96 59.97
C GLU A 147 48.59 11.12 58.71
N PHE A 148 48.21 11.63 57.53
CA PHE A 148 48.43 10.98 56.23
C PHE A 148 49.87 11.08 55.72
N GLY A 149 50.83 11.25 56.64
CA GLY A 149 52.25 11.20 56.38
C GLY A 149 53.02 12.47 56.74
N ASN A 150 54.34 12.36 56.73
CA ASN A 150 55.28 13.41 57.12
C ASN A 150 56.57 13.32 56.31
N TYR A 151 57.47 14.30 56.47
CA TYR A 151 58.82 14.18 55.95
C TYR A 151 59.66 13.31 56.90
N LEU A 152 60.18 12.19 56.40
CA LEU A 152 61.13 11.36 57.12
C LEU A 152 62.55 11.84 56.86
N TYR A 153 63.34 11.96 57.91
CA TYR A 153 64.77 12.21 57.82
C TYR A 153 65.52 10.88 57.95
N ASN A 154 66.23 10.50 56.88
CA ASN A 154 67.10 9.33 56.91
C ASN A 154 68.50 9.75 57.35
N GLU A 155 68.85 9.47 58.61
CA GLU A 155 70.16 9.79 59.20
C GLU A 155 71.33 9.16 58.42
N SER A 156 71.13 7.98 57.85
CA SER A 156 72.16 7.23 57.12
C SER A 156 72.53 7.87 55.79
N GLU A 157 71.60 8.57 55.15
CA GLU A 157 71.77 9.21 53.84
C GLU A 157 71.82 10.75 53.92
N ASN A 158 71.67 11.32 55.12
CA ASN A 158 71.51 12.76 55.39
C ASN A 158 70.50 13.42 54.42
N LYS A 159 69.36 12.75 54.21
CA LYS A 159 68.36 13.13 53.21
C LYS A 159 66.96 13.12 53.82
N VAL A 160 66.20 14.18 53.54
CA VAL A 160 64.78 14.26 53.87
C VAL A 160 63.97 13.72 52.69
N SER A 161 63.14 12.70 52.91
CA SER A 161 62.24 12.12 51.91
C SER A 161 60.78 12.24 52.33
N PRO A 162 59.87 12.61 51.42
CA PRO A 162 58.43 12.65 51.72
C PRO A 162 57.88 11.23 51.93
N ASP A 163 57.21 10.99 53.06
CA ASP A 163 56.49 9.75 53.36
C ASP A 163 55.00 10.06 53.54
N PHE A 164 54.34 10.38 52.42
CA PHE A 164 52.92 10.72 52.38
C PHE A 164 52.09 9.55 51.86
N HIS A 165 51.01 9.27 52.57
CA HIS A 165 50.03 8.23 52.31
C HIS A 165 48.62 8.83 52.19
N PRO A 166 48.37 9.66 51.17
CA PRO A 166 47.10 10.34 50.99
C PRO A 166 45.94 9.34 50.85
N PRO A 167 44.75 9.67 51.37
CA PRO A 167 43.55 8.89 51.11
C PRO A 167 43.25 8.95 49.61
N SER A 168 42.91 7.81 49.03
CA SER A 168 42.53 7.68 47.63
C SER A 168 41.07 7.27 47.56
N PHE A 169 40.30 7.87 46.67
CA PHE A 169 38.90 7.52 46.46
C PHE A 169 38.76 6.90 45.07
N PRO A 170 38.90 5.58 44.92
CA PRO A 170 38.79 4.91 43.62
C PRO A 170 37.39 5.09 43.03
N ASN A 171 36.37 5.02 43.89
CA ASN A 171 34.99 5.20 43.51
C ASN A 171 34.21 5.94 44.60
N MET A 172 33.30 6.81 44.17
CA MET A 172 32.38 7.52 45.04
C MET A 172 30.98 7.51 44.44
N ASN A 173 30.00 7.02 45.19
CA ASN A 173 28.61 6.92 44.73
C ASN A 173 27.69 7.70 45.65
N ILE A 174 26.75 8.45 45.07
CA ILE A 174 25.72 9.19 45.81
C ILE A 174 24.38 8.47 45.63
N TYR A 175 23.79 8.03 46.74
CA TYR A 175 22.49 7.37 46.78
C TYR A 175 21.46 8.27 47.44
N ILE A 176 20.22 8.23 46.94
CA ILE A 176 19.11 9.05 47.44
C ILE A 176 17.88 8.19 47.58
N ASN A 177 17.21 8.29 48.72
CA ASN A 177 15.94 7.62 48.95
C ASN A 177 14.77 8.62 48.87
N ALA A 178 14.39 8.99 47.65
CA ALA A 178 13.28 9.93 47.40
C ALA A 178 11.94 9.20 47.24
N LYS A 179 10.85 9.78 47.75
CA LYS A 179 9.50 9.25 47.51
C LYS A 179 9.16 9.32 46.02
N PRO A 180 8.60 8.24 45.42
CA PRO A 180 8.12 8.27 44.04
C PRO A 180 7.07 9.39 43.84
N LYS A 181 7.14 10.11 42.71
CA LYS A 181 6.10 11.05 42.29
C LYS A 181 5.28 10.42 41.16
N THR A 182 3.96 10.58 41.20
CA THR A 182 3.10 10.20 40.08
C THR A 182 3.22 11.22 38.94
N PRO A 183 3.22 10.78 37.67
CA PRO A 183 3.23 11.69 36.53
C PRO A 183 1.93 12.52 36.49
N GLN A 184 2.04 13.80 36.15
CA GLN A 184 0.88 14.70 36.00
C GLN A 184 0.09 14.48 34.70
N HIS A 185 0.70 13.81 33.72
CA HIS A 185 0.09 13.45 32.45
C HIS A 185 0.61 12.09 32.01
N VAL A 186 -0.29 11.24 31.53
CA VAL A 186 0.07 10.02 30.81
C VAL A 186 -0.58 10.14 29.44
N LEU A 187 0.25 10.52 28.46
CA LEU A 187 -0.18 10.65 27.08
C LEU A 187 -0.01 9.31 26.39
N ARG A 188 -1.09 8.85 25.79
CA ARG A 188 -1.12 7.63 25.01
C ARG A 188 -1.29 7.98 23.54
N TYR A 189 -0.49 7.38 22.65
CA TYR A 189 -0.64 7.53 21.21
C TYR A 189 -1.16 6.23 20.57
N ALA A 190 -2.38 6.26 20.03
CA ALA A 190 -3.00 5.12 19.33
C ALA A 190 -3.96 5.64 18.24
N HIS A 191 -4.10 4.90 17.13
CA HIS A 191 -4.96 5.28 16.00
C HIS A 191 -4.70 6.73 15.51
N LYS A 192 -3.43 7.16 15.51
CA LYS A 192 -2.99 8.53 15.20
C LYS A 192 -3.54 9.64 16.12
N SER A 193 -4.03 9.29 17.31
CA SER A 193 -4.59 10.23 18.30
C SER A 193 -3.87 10.13 19.64
N TYR A 194 -3.79 11.27 20.35
CA TYR A 194 -3.32 11.32 21.73
C TYR A 194 -4.50 11.34 22.71
N THR A 195 -4.52 10.44 23.68
CA THR A 195 -5.48 10.46 24.79
C THR A 195 -4.75 10.63 26.12
N ASN A 196 -5.30 11.47 27.01
CA ASN A 196 -4.76 11.68 28.35
C ASN A 196 -5.51 10.80 29.35
N LEU A 197 -4.85 9.75 29.83
CA LEU A 197 -5.43 8.77 30.75
C LEU A 197 -4.95 9.08 32.16
N LEU A 198 -5.67 9.97 32.86
CA LEU A 198 -5.42 10.28 34.27
C LEU A 198 -6.26 9.43 35.24
N THR A 199 -7.27 8.71 34.74
CA THR A 199 -8.34 8.12 35.55
C THR A 199 -8.30 6.61 35.69
N SER A 200 -7.42 5.89 34.98
CA SER A 200 -7.32 4.45 35.13
C SER A 200 -6.36 4.10 36.27
N ASN A 201 -6.88 3.53 37.36
CA ASN A 201 -6.10 2.75 38.34
C ASN A 201 -5.34 1.57 37.69
N HIS A 202 -5.59 1.34 36.41
CA HIS A 202 -4.94 0.39 35.54
C HIS A 202 -3.89 1.12 34.70
N ASN A 203 -2.62 0.83 34.95
CA ASN A 203 -1.52 1.04 34.00
C ASN A 203 -1.72 0.07 32.81
N GLU A 204 -2.83 0.19 32.08
CA GLU A 204 -3.08 -0.60 30.88
C GLU A 204 -2.71 0.26 29.67
N PRO A 205 -1.51 0.08 29.09
CA PRO A 205 -1.06 0.87 27.95
C PRO A 205 -1.81 0.55 26.63
N TYR A 206 -2.77 -0.38 26.67
CA TYR A 206 -3.45 -0.94 25.50
C TYR A 206 -4.91 -0.50 25.42
N ILE A 207 -5.44 -0.40 24.20
CA ILE A 207 -6.87 -0.16 23.88
C ILE A 207 -7.24 -1.57 23.50
N TYR A 208 -8.24 -2.14 24.15
CA TYR A 208 -8.96 -3.24 23.53
C TYR A 208 -9.52 -2.66 22.25
N LEU A 209 -9.09 -3.17 21.09
CA LEU A 209 -9.70 -2.79 19.81
C LEU A 209 -11.22 -2.81 20.03
N ASP A 210 -11.90 -1.67 19.85
CA ASP A 210 -13.36 -1.54 20.04
C ASP A 210 -14.15 -2.49 19.11
N GLU A 211 -13.45 -3.23 18.25
CA GLU A 211 -13.96 -4.00 17.15
C GLU A 211 -13.46 -5.42 17.31
N GLU A 212 -14.41 -6.36 17.37
CA GLU A 212 -14.18 -7.80 17.19
C GLU A 212 -13.15 -8.01 16.09
N ASP A 213 -12.21 -8.96 16.26
CA ASP A 213 -11.06 -9.34 15.40
C ASP A 213 -11.33 -9.40 13.88
N LYS A 214 -11.71 -8.28 13.26
CA LYS A 214 -12.20 -8.17 11.89
C LYS A 214 -11.44 -7.05 11.20
N GLN A 215 -10.90 -7.36 10.03
CA GLN A 215 -10.26 -6.37 9.18
C GLN A 215 -11.33 -5.43 8.62
N ALA A 216 -11.10 -4.12 8.68
CA ALA A 216 -12.04 -3.13 8.22
C ALA A 216 -11.36 -1.97 7.49
N LEU A 217 -12.03 -1.46 6.45
CA LEU A 217 -11.68 -0.23 5.73
C LEU A 217 -12.63 0.89 6.14
N TYR A 218 -12.07 2.05 6.48
CA TYR A 218 -12.81 3.25 6.85
C TYR A 218 -12.67 4.33 5.78
N LEU A 219 -13.81 4.81 5.27
CA LEU A 219 -13.89 5.90 4.30
C LEU A 219 -14.54 7.10 4.99
N GLY A 220 -13.78 8.17 5.18
CA GLY A 220 -14.24 9.38 5.85
C GLY A 220 -14.59 10.51 4.87
N PHE A 221 -15.76 11.12 5.06
CA PHE A 221 -16.30 12.20 4.26
C PHE A 221 -16.46 13.47 5.10
N ASP A 222 -16.04 14.62 4.56
CA ASP A 222 -16.11 15.92 5.23
C ASP A 222 -17.53 16.50 5.26
N LYS A 223 -18.42 15.94 4.46
CA LYS A 223 -19.84 16.30 4.36
C LYS A 223 -20.70 15.04 4.43
N PRO A 224 -21.95 15.18 4.92
CA PRO A 224 -22.88 14.07 4.89
C PRO A 224 -23.18 13.69 3.43
N LEU A 225 -23.26 12.38 3.17
CA LEU A 225 -23.62 11.80 1.87
C LEU A 225 -25.15 11.85 1.64
N ASP A 226 -25.74 13.03 1.83
CA ASP A 226 -27.19 13.20 1.86
C ASP A 226 -27.81 13.16 0.45
N SER A 227 -28.84 12.33 0.30
CA SER A 227 -29.88 12.41 -0.75
C SER A 227 -29.39 12.26 -2.20
N GLY A 228 -29.06 11.03 -2.57
CA GLY A 228 -28.86 10.60 -3.95
C GLY A 228 -28.11 9.28 -4.06
N LEU A 229 -28.23 8.61 -5.20
CA LEU A 229 -27.37 7.46 -5.51
C LEU A 229 -25.92 7.95 -5.62
N THR A 230 -25.09 7.57 -4.67
CA THR A 230 -23.64 7.77 -4.71
C THR A 230 -23.01 6.54 -5.36
N SER A 231 -21.98 6.77 -6.17
CA SER A 231 -21.23 5.69 -6.82
C SER A 231 -19.74 5.87 -6.57
N MET A 232 -19.04 4.76 -6.35
CA MET A 232 -17.59 4.76 -6.17
C MET A 232 -16.97 3.67 -7.04
N LEU A 233 -15.98 4.02 -7.83
CA LEU A 233 -15.14 3.06 -8.55
C LEU A 233 -13.99 2.64 -7.64
N PHE A 234 -13.86 1.34 -7.42
CA PHE A 234 -12.72 0.72 -6.79
C PHE A 234 -11.87 0.04 -7.87
N THR A 235 -10.60 0.41 -7.93
CA THR A 235 -9.61 -0.28 -8.75
C THR A 235 -8.71 -1.09 -7.83
N ILE A 236 -8.58 -2.37 -8.10
CA ILE A 236 -8.05 -3.37 -7.16
C ILE A 236 -7.16 -4.33 -7.94
N GLN A 237 -6.10 -4.81 -7.31
CA GLN A 237 -5.37 -5.97 -7.80
C GLN A 237 -6.26 -7.20 -7.64
N GLU A 238 -6.64 -7.83 -8.77
CA GLU A 238 -7.60 -8.92 -8.78
C GLU A 238 -7.08 -10.13 -7.95
N ASN A 239 -7.95 -10.66 -7.09
CA ASN A 239 -7.71 -11.89 -6.35
C ASN A 239 -9.01 -12.70 -6.29
N TYR A 240 -9.14 -13.66 -7.20
CA TYR A 240 -10.33 -14.51 -7.33
C TYR A 240 -10.38 -15.68 -6.35
N ASN A 241 -9.30 -15.94 -5.61
CA ASN A 241 -9.22 -17.03 -4.64
C ASN A 241 -9.54 -16.57 -3.21
N SER A 242 -10.12 -15.37 -3.07
CA SER A 242 -10.51 -14.83 -1.78
C SER A 242 -11.60 -15.68 -1.13
N ASN A 243 -11.50 -15.86 0.19
CA ASN A 243 -12.52 -16.53 1.00
C ASN A 243 -13.12 -15.55 2.01
N TYR A 244 -13.69 -14.43 1.55
CA TYR A 244 -14.33 -13.45 2.42
C TYR A 244 -15.53 -12.79 1.78
N LEU A 245 -16.40 -12.22 2.62
CA LEU A 245 -17.52 -11.39 2.21
C LEU A 245 -17.45 -10.03 2.89
N THR A 246 -17.85 -8.99 2.19
CA THR A 246 -17.85 -7.63 2.76
C THR A 246 -19.21 -7.17 3.21
N THR A 247 -19.26 -6.55 4.38
CA THR A 247 -20.43 -5.83 4.88
C THR A 247 -20.10 -4.35 4.98
N TRP A 248 -21.00 -3.51 4.47
CA TRP A 248 -20.87 -2.06 4.54
C TRP A 248 -21.75 -1.54 5.66
N SER A 249 -21.27 -0.55 6.40
CA SER A 249 -22.03 0.13 7.44
C SER A 249 -21.69 1.62 7.50
N TYR A 250 -22.59 2.39 8.10
CA TYR A 250 -22.45 3.83 8.31
C TYR A 250 -22.76 4.17 9.77
N PHE A 251 -22.20 5.27 10.27
CA PHE A 251 -22.40 5.70 11.65
C PHE A 251 -23.63 6.60 11.78
N THR A 252 -24.51 6.31 12.74
CA THR A 252 -25.82 6.95 12.87
C THR A 252 -25.91 7.90 14.05
N GLN A 253 -26.98 8.70 14.07
CA GLN A 253 -27.34 9.63 15.16
C GLN A 253 -27.62 8.94 16.50
N GLU A 254 -27.88 7.63 16.49
CA GLU A 254 -28.05 6.80 17.68
C GLU A 254 -26.70 6.28 18.22
N GLU A 255 -25.60 6.80 17.69
CA GLU A 255 -24.23 6.43 18.03
C GLU A 255 -23.88 4.95 17.77
N ILE A 256 -24.51 4.33 16.76
CA ILE A 256 -24.29 2.95 16.35
C ILE A 256 -23.85 2.83 14.88
N TRP A 257 -23.25 1.68 14.53
CA TRP A 257 -23.01 1.29 13.14
C TRP A 257 -24.21 0.49 12.61
N GLU A 258 -24.83 0.97 11.54
CA GLU A 258 -25.93 0.26 10.86
C GLU A 258 -25.49 -0.22 9.47
N ASP A 259 -26.02 -1.37 9.05
CA ASP A 259 -25.73 -1.96 7.73
C ASP A 259 -26.25 -1.07 6.59
N LEU A 260 -25.40 -0.89 5.59
CA LEU A 260 -25.67 -0.13 4.38
C LEU A 260 -25.85 -1.10 3.21
N THR A 261 -26.97 -0.97 2.49
CA THR A 261 -27.21 -1.73 1.26
C THR A 261 -26.40 -1.13 0.11
N VAL A 262 -25.66 -1.99 -0.61
CA VAL A 262 -24.78 -1.59 -1.70
C VAL A 262 -25.01 -2.47 -2.93
N GLU A 263 -25.15 -1.85 -4.09
CA GLU A 263 -25.05 -2.51 -5.38
C GLU A 263 -23.56 -2.70 -5.70
N ASP A 264 -23.04 -3.88 -5.39
CA ASP A 264 -21.61 -4.19 -5.48
C ASP A 264 -21.24 -4.91 -6.78
N ASN A 265 -20.51 -4.21 -7.68
CA ASN A 265 -19.94 -4.81 -8.90
C ASN A 265 -18.47 -5.24 -8.74
N THR A 266 -17.89 -5.18 -7.53
CA THR A 266 -16.51 -5.61 -7.23
C THR A 266 -16.42 -7.07 -6.80
N SER A 267 -17.57 -7.73 -6.61
CA SER A 267 -17.67 -9.09 -6.07
C SER A 267 -16.93 -9.20 -4.73
N SER A 268 -17.32 -8.38 -3.75
CA SER A 268 -16.63 -8.25 -2.45
C SER A 268 -15.14 -7.91 -2.61
N PHE A 269 -14.80 -6.92 -3.45
CA PHE A 269 -13.43 -6.44 -3.68
C PHE A 269 -12.44 -7.49 -4.21
N THR A 270 -12.93 -8.52 -4.89
CA THR A 270 -12.08 -9.50 -5.60
C THR A 270 -11.63 -9.01 -6.96
N LYS A 271 -12.36 -8.04 -7.52
CA LYS A 271 -12.06 -7.38 -8.79
C LYS A 271 -12.42 -5.90 -8.77
N SER A 272 -11.88 -5.16 -9.73
CA SER A 272 -12.24 -3.75 -9.92
C SER A 272 -13.71 -3.61 -10.34
N GLY A 273 -14.39 -2.57 -9.85
CA GLY A 273 -15.82 -2.37 -10.11
C GLY A 273 -16.39 -1.13 -9.46
N VAL A 274 -17.61 -0.77 -9.86
CA VAL A 274 -18.36 0.35 -9.29
C VAL A 274 -19.34 -0.16 -8.23
N CYS A 275 -19.27 0.40 -7.03
CA CYS A 275 -20.26 0.18 -5.98
C CYS A 275 -21.22 1.38 -5.92
N GLY A 276 -22.52 1.12 -6.03
CA GLY A 276 -23.59 2.11 -5.91
C GLY A 276 -24.33 2.00 -4.58
N PHE A 277 -24.56 3.10 -3.88
CA PHE A 277 -25.27 3.10 -2.59
C PHE A 277 -25.92 4.44 -2.30
N SER A 278 -26.89 4.46 -1.38
CA SER A 278 -27.51 5.67 -0.86
C SER A 278 -27.45 5.63 0.66
N VAL A 279 -26.82 6.62 1.28
CA VAL A 279 -26.70 6.68 2.73
C VAL A 279 -27.97 7.32 3.32
N PRO A 280 -28.60 6.70 4.33
CA PRO A 280 -29.74 7.29 5.02
C PRO A 280 -29.43 8.63 5.72
N SER A 281 -30.44 9.48 5.88
CA SER A 281 -30.30 10.84 6.42
C SER A 281 -30.04 10.91 7.93
N ASN A 282 -30.14 9.79 8.66
CA ASN A 282 -29.82 9.68 10.08
C ASN A 282 -28.30 9.48 10.33
N GLN A 283 -27.43 9.72 9.35
CA GLN A 283 -25.98 9.66 9.54
C GLN A 283 -25.47 10.74 10.50
N GLN A 284 -24.37 10.44 11.19
CA GLN A 284 -23.70 11.38 12.11
C GLN A 284 -22.18 11.34 11.91
N ALA A 285 -21.53 12.49 12.10
CA ALA A 285 -20.08 12.56 12.11
C ALA A 285 -19.52 11.93 13.40
N LEU A 286 -18.50 11.07 13.26
CA LEU A 286 -17.80 10.41 14.35
C LEU A 286 -16.35 10.90 14.42
N SER A 287 -15.86 11.16 15.63
CA SER A 287 -14.45 11.48 15.85
C SER A 287 -13.64 10.18 15.93
N LYS A 288 -12.99 9.82 14.83
CA LYS A 288 -12.13 8.62 14.72
C LYS A 288 -10.86 8.97 13.94
N PHE A 289 -9.72 8.36 14.29
CA PHE A 289 -8.43 8.62 13.64
C PHE A 289 -7.98 10.10 13.64
N SER A 290 -8.28 10.82 14.73
CA SER A 290 -8.03 12.28 14.88
C SER A 290 -8.78 13.17 13.88
N GLN A 291 -9.86 12.66 13.30
CA GLN A 291 -10.69 13.41 12.36
C GLN A 291 -12.17 13.22 12.73
N THR A 292 -12.95 14.29 12.60
CA THR A 292 -14.40 14.24 12.77
C THR A 292 -15.03 14.28 11.39
N LEU A 293 -15.45 13.12 10.89
CA LEU A 293 -15.97 12.93 9.54
C LEU A 293 -17.23 12.06 9.57
N TYR A 294 -17.97 12.04 8.48
CA TYR A 294 -19.00 11.04 8.22
C TYR A 294 -18.31 9.79 7.71
N TRP A 295 -18.51 8.66 8.37
CA TRP A 295 -17.74 7.45 8.06
C TRP A 295 -18.61 6.37 7.44
N LEU A 296 -18.08 5.77 6.38
CA LEU A 296 -18.46 4.44 5.94
C LEU A 296 -17.41 3.46 6.44
N LYS A 297 -17.87 2.31 6.90
CA LYS A 297 -17.06 1.19 7.36
C LYS A 297 -17.36 0.00 6.47
N ILE A 298 -16.31 -0.65 5.99
CA ILE A 298 -16.38 -1.86 5.19
C ILE A 298 -15.67 -2.95 5.98
N THR A 299 -16.39 -3.97 6.42
CA THR A 299 -15.85 -5.06 7.23
C THR A 299 -15.64 -6.29 6.35
N PHE A 300 -14.46 -6.89 6.44
CA PHE A 300 -14.09 -8.09 5.69
C PHE A 300 -14.28 -9.30 6.60
N ASN A 301 -15.30 -10.10 6.29
CA ASN A 301 -15.66 -11.27 7.07
C ASN A 301 -15.07 -12.52 6.40
N SER A 302 -13.99 -13.05 6.98
CA SER A 302 -13.38 -14.30 6.48
C SER A 302 -14.37 -15.47 6.62
N LEU A 303 -14.50 -16.25 5.55
CA LEU A 303 -15.28 -17.49 5.50
C LEU A 303 -14.47 -18.69 6.02
N SER A 304 -13.18 -18.50 6.26
CA SER A 304 -12.26 -19.52 6.76
C SER A 304 -11.57 -19.07 8.04
N GLN A 305 -11.03 -20.02 8.82
CA GLN A 305 -10.23 -19.68 10.01
C GLN A 305 -8.86 -19.08 9.68
N ASN A 306 -8.49 -19.01 8.39
CA ASN A 306 -7.24 -18.41 7.95
C ASN A 306 -7.34 -16.87 7.99
N SER A 307 -6.20 -16.23 8.24
CA SER A 307 -6.05 -14.79 8.09
C SER A 307 -6.40 -14.37 6.66
N LEU A 308 -7.12 -13.27 6.53
CA LEU A 308 -7.37 -12.62 5.23
C LEU A 308 -6.03 -12.33 4.54
N GLU A 309 -5.96 -12.66 3.25
CA GLU A 309 -4.84 -12.23 2.40
C GLU A 309 -4.87 -10.70 2.23
N ASP A 310 -3.71 -10.11 1.93
CA ASP A 310 -3.59 -8.68 1.69
C ASP A 310 -4.44 -8.24 0.49
N ILE A 311 -5.33 -7.27 0.72
CA ILE A 311 -6.17 -6.66 -0.31
C ILE A 311 -5.49 -5.38 -0.79
N THR A 312 -5.11 -5.35 -2.06
CA THR A 312 -4.41 -4.20 -2.65
C THR A 312 -5.37 -3.34 -3.47
N PHE A 313 -5.71 -2.18 -2.92
CA PHE A 313 -6.46 -1.13 -3.63
C PHE A 313 -5.50 -0.25 -4.42
N ASN A 314 -5.67 -0.18 -5.74
CA ASN A 314 -4.89 0.68 -6.61
C ASN A 314 -5.39 2.14 -6.55
N ALA A 315 -6.71 2.34 -6.53
CA ALA A 315 -7.35 3.66 -6.42
C ALA A 315 -8.84 3.53 -6.06
N ILE A 316 -9.39 4.60 -5.47
CA ILE A 316 -10.82 4.75 -5.14
C ILE A 316 -11.28 6.10 -5.69
N HIS A 317 -12.33 6.10 -6.53
CA HIS A 317 -12.85 7.32 -7.17
C HIS A 317 -14.34 7.50 -6.89
N LEU A 318 -14.70 8.62 -6.26
CA LEU A 318 -16.08 9.02 -6.00
C LEU A 318 -16.80 9.47 -7.29
N ASN A 319 -18.13 9.41 -7.29
CA ASN A 319 -19.02 9.92 -8.32
C ASN A 319 -18.67 9.39 -9.72
N THR A 320 -18.41 8.08 -9.79
CA THR A 320 -17.96 7.41 -11.01
C THR A 320 -18.96 6.34 -11.44
N ILE A 321 -19.35 6.35 -12.72
CA ILE A 321 -20.27 5.38 -13.32
C ILE A 321 -19.63 4.74 -14.55
N MET A 322 -20.08 3.53 -14.89
CA MET A 322 -19.74 2.90 -16.17
C MET A 322 -20.37 3.68 -17.33
N ALA A 323 -19.58 3.93 -18.37
CA ALA A 323 -20.02 4.59 -19.58
C ALA A 323 -19.65 3.76 -20.81
N THR A 324 -20.56 3.67 -21.79
CA THR A 324 -20.31 3.03 -23.08
C THR A 324 -20.08 4.09 -24.15
N GLN A 325 -19.03 3.92 -24.95
CA GLN A 325 -18.76 4.81 -26.07
C GLN A 325 -19.85 4.66 -27.14
N GLY A 326 -20.47 5.78 -27.54
CA GLY A 326 -21.38 5.80 -28.66
C GLY A 326 -22.22 7.07 -28.74
N ILE A 327 -22.89 7.25 -29.88
CA ILE A 327 -23.85 8.34 -30.10
C ILE A 327 -25.24 7.74 -29.96
N SER A 328 -26.04 8.27 -29.03
CA SER A 328 -27.43 7.86 -28.83
C SER A 328 -28.38 8.78 -29.59
N ILE A 329 -29.20 8.21 -30.47
CA ILE A 329 -30.26 8.90 -31.20
C ILE A 329 -31.58 8.35 -30.68
N LYS A 330 -32.41 9.19 -30.08
CA LYS A 330 -33.66 8.78 -29.41
C LYS A 330 -34.88 9.23 -30.19
N LYS A 331 -35.93 8.39 -30.19
CA LYS A 331 -37.27 8.69 -30.74
C LYS A 331 -37.25 9.28 -32.16
N LYS A 332 -36.36 8.79 -33.03
CA LYS A 332 -36.29 9.18 -34.43
C LYS A 332 -37.42 8.50 -35.19
N LEU A 333 -38.12 9.23 -36.05
CA LEU A 333 -39.13 8.65 -36.94
C LEU A 333 -38.50 7.67 -37.93
N LEU A 334 -38.95 6.42 -37.92
CA LEU A 334 -38.51 5.38 -38.84
C LEU A 334 -39.47 5.25 -40.04
N GLY A 335 -40.78 5.41 -39.83
CA GLY A 335 -41.75 5.41 -40.92
C GLY A 335 -43.20 5.16 -40.51
N SER A 336 -44.00 4.78 -41.52
CA SER A 336 -45.42 4.43 -41.41
C SER A 336 -45.62 2.97 -41.77
N SER A 337 -46.29 2.20 -40.91
CA SER A 337 -46.71 0.84 -41.25
C SER A 337 -47.88 0.89 -42.23
N ASN A 338 -47.81 0.05 -43.26
CA ASN A 338 -48.90 -0.18 -44.20
C ASN A 338 -49.63 -1.51 -43.93
N GLY A 339 -49.30 -2.21 -42.84
CA GLY A 339 -49.91 -3.48 -42.46
C GLY A 339 -49.55 -4.66 -43.36
N SER A 340 -48.51 -4.54 -44.19
CA SER A 340 -48.01 -5.65 -45.00
C SER A 340 -47.05 -6.52 -44.20
N ALA A 341 -47.07 -7.83 -44.45
CA ALA A 341 -46.10 -8.76 -43.89
C ALA A 341 -44.67 -8.42 -44.38
N LEU A 342 -43.66 -8.70 -43.54
CA LEU A 342 -42.25 -8.51 -43.86
C LEU A 342 -41.89 -7.08 -44.30
N GLN A 343 -42.61 -6.07 -43.77
CA GLN A 343 -42.34 -4.68 -44.11
C GLN A 343 -40.93 -4.28 -43.64
N GLU A 344 -40.21 -3.59 -44.52
CA GLU A 344 -38.81 -3.20 -44.32
C GLU A 344 -38.69 -1.69 -44.08
N PHE A 345 -37.79 -1.32 -43.19
CA PHE A 345 -37.41 0.05 -42.91
C PHE A 345 -35.89 0.17 -42.83
N LYS A 346 -35.37 1.39 -43.00
CA LYS A 346 -33.93 1.65 -42.97
C LYS A 346 -33.60 2.76 -41.97
N ILE A 347 -32.63 2.48 -41.10
CA ILE A 347 -32.03 3.45 -40.19
C ILE A 347 -31.05 4.33 -40.97
N GLU A 348 -31.06 5.64 -40.73
CA GLU A 348 -30.25 6.61 -41.46
C GLU A 348 -28.74 6.45 -41.24
N ASN A 349 -28.32 6.26 -39.98
CA ASN A 349 -26.91 6.19 -39.61
C ASN A 349 -26.53 4.78 -39.15
N THR A 350 -25.51 4.20 -39.79
CA THR A 350 -25.02 2.84 -39.54
C THR A 350 -23.49 2.83 -39.49
N PRO A 351 -22.84 1.81 -38.91
CA PRO A 351 -23.41 0.62 -38.25
C PRO A 351 -24.04 0.93 -36.89
N VAL A 352 -25.09 0.19 -36.53
CA VAL A 352 -25.80 0.34 -35.24
C VAL A 352 -25.41 -0.76 -34.26
N ILE A 353 -25.16 -0.40 -33.01
CA ILE A 353 -24.76 -1.33 -31.93
C ILE A 353 -25.94 -1.75 -31.03
N GLN A 354 -27.00 -0.95 -31.01
CA GLN A 354 -28.23 -1.23 -30.28
C GLN A 354 -29.37 -0.53 -31.02
N VAL A 355 -30.50 -1.22 -31.18
CA VAL A 355 -31.72 -0.67 -31.77
C VAL A 355 -32.89 -1.01 -30.87
N GLU A 356 -33.77 -0.02 -30.70
CA GLU A 356 -35.05 -0.16 -30.04
C GLU A 356 -36.11 0.38 -31.00
N ILE A 357 -37.18 -0.41 -31.19
CA ILE A 357 -38.30 -0.05 -32.04
C ILE A 357 -39.54 0.13 -31.17
N TRP A 358 -40.22 1.25 -31.40
CA TRP A 358 -41.46 1.61 -30.74
C TRP A 358 -42.53 1.79 -31.80
N VAL A 359 -43.64 1.06 -31.65
CA VAL A 359 -44.77 1.13 -32.60
C VAL A 359 -45.99 1.67 -31.86
N ARG A 360 -46.67 2.64 -32.47
CA ARG A 360 -47.91 3.19 -31.92
C ARG A 360 -49.06 2.23 -32.22
N GLU A 361 -49.68 1.71 -31.16
CA GLU A 361 -50.83 0.80 -31.18
C GLU A 361 -52.05 1.46 -30.51
N SER A 362 -53.26 1.17 -30.99
CA SER A 362 -54.48 1.77 -30.41
C SER A 362 -54.92 1.12 -29.09
N ASN A 363 -54.54 -0.13 -28.87
CA ASN A 363 -54.94 -0.91 -27.70
C ASN A 363 -53.86 -0.87 -26.62
N ILE A 364 -54.27 -0.92 -25.35
CA ILE A 364 -53.35 -1.06 -24.22
C ILE A 364 -52.60 -2.40 -24.37
N PRO A 365 -51.26 -2.39 -24.43
CA PRO A 365 -50.50 -3.63 -24.54
C PRO A 365 -50.52 -4.39 -23.21
N LEU A 366 -50.72 -5.70 -23.29
CA LEU A 366 -50.56 -6.61 -22.16
C LEU A 366 -49.10 -7.08 -22.10
N ASN A 367 -48.48 -7.04 -20.91
CA ASN A 367 -47.13 -7.55 -20.63
C ASN A 367 -46.02 -6.96 -21.53
N THR A 368 -46.10 -5.67 -21.88
CA THR A 368 -45.06 -4.99 -22.66
C THR A 368 -44.93 -3.56 -22.20
N GLU A 369 -43.72 -3.01 -22.18
CA GLU A 369 -43.49 -1.61 -21.85
C GLU A 369 -44.16 -0.69 -22.87
N TYR A 370 -44.81 0.37 -22.37
CA TYR A 370 -45.44 1.38 -23.20
C TYR A 370 -45.45 2.75 -22.53
N TYR A 371 -45.63 3.78 -23.35
CA TYR A 371 -45.93 5.12 -22.87
C TYR A 371 -46.97 5.80 -23.76
N THR A 372 -47.62 6.84 -23.23
CA THR A 372 -48.58 7.68 -23.95
C THR A 372 -47.98 9.05 -24.24
N ASP A 373 -48.37 9.65 -25.36
CA ASP A 373 -48.06 11.05 -25.68
C ASP A 373 -49.24 11.94 -25.26
N GLU A 374 -48.99 13.19 -24.88
CA GLU A 374 -50.03 14.12 -24.43
C GLU A 374 -50.93 14.60 -25.60
N PHE A 375 -50.43 14.51 -26.84
CA PHE A 375 -51.04 15.16 -28.01
C PHE A 375 -51.65 14.22 -29.06
N GLU A 376 -51.49 12.89 -28.93
CA GLU A 376 -51.98 11.93 -29.93
C GLU A 376 -52.51 10.64 -29.26
N GLU A 377 -53.69 10.16 -29.69
CA GLU A 377 -54.30 8.91 -29.19
C GLU A 377 -53.43 7.67 -29.49
N GLY A 378 -53.45 6.70 -28.57
CA GLY A 378 -52.73 5.41 -28.66
C GLY A 378 -51.54 5.27 -27.70
N TYR A 379 -50.85 4.14 -27.80
CA TYR A 379 -49.78 3.72 -26.91
C TYR A 379 -48.53 3.40 -27.73
N TRP A 380 -47.40 4.00 -27.39
CA TRP A 380 -46.11 3.61 -27.95
C TRP A 380 -45.64 2.34 -27.27
N VAL A 381 -45.69 1.22 -27.99
CA VAL A 381 -45.36 -0.11 -27.47
C VAL A 381 -43.96 -0.49 -27.93
N GLN A 382 -43.13 -0.97 -27.00
CA GLN A 382 -41.80 -1.46 -27.32
C GLN A 382 -41.89 -2.83 -27.99
N TRP A 383 -41.23 -2.99 -29.13
CA TRP A 383 -41.07 -4.28 -29.80
C TRP A 383 -39.70 -4.89 -29.44
N SER A 384 -39.53 -6.20 -29.58
CA SER A 384 -38.31 -6.91 -29.22
C SER A 384 -37.48 -7.34 -30.44
N GLU A 385 -36.17 -7.09 -30.41
CA GLU A 385 -35.25 -7.60 -31.45
C GLU A 385 -35.07 -9.12 -31.31
N VAL A 386 -35.13 -9.85 -32.43
CA VAL A 386 -34.79 -11.27 -32.53
C VAL A 386 -33.77 -11.49 -33.64
N LYS A 387 -32.97 -12.57 -33.55
CA LYS A 387 -31.98 -12.90 -34.59
C LYS A 387 -32.60 -13.50 -35.85
N ALA A 388 -33.69 -14.24 -35.69
CA ALA A 388 -34.47 -14.81 -36.77
C ALA A 388 -35.92 -14.99 -36.31
N PHE A 389 -36.84 -15.01 -37.27
CA PHE A 389 -38.23 -15.35 -37.02
C PHE A 389 -38.40 -16.88 -37.00
N ASP A 390 -39.00 -17.42 -35.94
CA ASP A 390 -39.20 -18.85 -35.77
C ASP A 390 -40.55 -19.16 -35.09
N SER A 391 -40.81 -20.43 -34.78
CA SER A 391 -42.06 -20.83 -34.12
C SER A 391 -42.23 -20.23 -32.72
N ASN A 392 -41.14 -19.88 -32.04
CA ASN A 392 -41.16 -19.29 -30.70
C ASN A 392 -41.47 -17.79 -30.73
N THR A 393 -41.34 -17.13 -31.88
CA THR A 393 -41.68 -15.73 -32.07
C THR A 393 -43.14 -15.51 -32.47
N ASN A 394 -43.88 -16.59 -32.73
CA ASN A 394 -45.29 -16.50 -33.12
C ASN A 394 -46.13 -15.71 -32.10
N ASN A 395 -47.01 -14.84 -32.61
CA ASN A 395 -47.85 -13.95 -31.80
C ASN A 395 -47.08 -13.05 -30.81
N LYS A 396 -45.80 -12.73 -31.11
CA LYS A 396 -45.00 -11.75 -30.38
C LYS A 396 -44.68 -10.51 -31.24
N ARG A 397 -44.49 -9.37 -30.57
CA ARG A 397 -44.06 -8.10 -31.16
C ARG A 397 -42.56 -8.12 -31.43
N VAL A 398 -42.16 -8.68 -32.57
CA VAL A 398 -40.75 -8.90 -32.89
C VAL A 398 -40.31 -8.23 -34.19
N TYR A 399 -39.03 -7.89 -34.26
CA TYR A 399 -38.38 -7.41 -35.48
C TYR A 399 -36.95 -7.97 -35.55
N THR A 400 -36.39 -8.00 -36.75
CA THR A 400 -34.96 -8.27 -36.97
C THR A 400 -34.26 -6.99 -37.41
N VAL A 401 -32.98 -6.87 -37.08
CA VAL A 401 -32.12 -5.77 -37.52
C VAL A 401 -30.84 -6.33 -38.10
N ASP A 402 -30.49 -5.84 -39.29
CA ASP A 402 -29.13 -5.91 -39.79
C ASP A 402 -28.35 -4.69 -39.28
N SER A 403 -27.45 -4.92 -38.32
CA SER A 403 -26.63 -3.88 -37.69
C SER A 403 -25.74 -3.11 -38.69
N HIS A 404 -25.33 -3.75 -39.79
CA HIS A 404 -24.49 -3.13 -40.81
C HIS A 404 -25.29 -2.19 -41.71
N SER A 405 -26.36 -2.71 -42.31
CA SER A 405 -27.17 -1.95 -43.28
C SER A 405 -28.22 -1.05 -42.62
N GLY A 406 -28.48 -1.25 -41.32
CA GLY A 406 -29.54 -0.58 -40.58
C GLY A 406 -30.93 -1.04 -41.03
N LYS A 407 -31.03 -2.18 -41.70
CA LYS A 407 -32.30 -2.71 -42.23
C LYS A 407 -33.09 -3.36 -41.11
N VAL A 408 -34.27 -2.82 -40.84
CA VAL A 408 -35.24 -3.34 -39.87
C VAL A 408 -36.34 -4.07 -40.63
N ILE A 409 -36.65 -5.30 -40.25
CA ILE A 409 -37.72 -6.10 -40.88
C ILE A 409 -38.68 -6.54 -39.78
N PHE A 410 -39.98 -6.39 -40.02
CA PHE A 410 -41.04 -6.90 -39.15
C PHE A 410 -41.46 -8.32 -39.55
N SER A 411 -42.04 -9.07 -38.62
CA SER A 411 -42.50 -10.44 -38.89
C SER A 411 -43.71 -10.51 -39.83
N ASP A 412 -44.08 -11.73 -40.22
CA ASP A 412 -45.36 -12.04 -40.87
C ASP A 412 -46.37 -12.61 -39.86
N ILE A 413 -47.58 -12.92 -40.32
CA ILE A 413 -48.67 -13.45 -39.48
C ILE A 413 -48.39 -14.85 -38.89
N ASN A 414 -47.47 -15.62 -39.47
CA ASN A 414 -47.16 -16.98 -39.02
C ASN A 414 -46.03 -16.99 -37.97
N THR A 415 -45.20 -15.96 -37.98
CA THR A 415 -43.95 -15.91 -37.21
C THR A 415 -43.89 -14.76 -36.21
N GLY A 416 -44.91 -13.90 -36.16
CA GLY A 416 -45.04 -12.84 -35.17
C GLY A 416 -46.17 -11.86 -35.48
N HIS A 417 -46.11 -10.64 -34.95
CA HIS A 417 -47.05 -9.57 -35.25
C HIS A 417 -46.63 -8.76 -36.47
N ILE A 418 -47.61 -8.31 -37.24
CA ILE A 418 -47.45 -7.25 -38.23
C ILE A 418 -47.76 -5.92 -37.53
N PRO A 419 -46.92 -4.88 -37.66
CA PRO A 419 -47.20 -3.59 -37.06
C PRO A 419 -48.53 -3.02 -37.61
N PRO A 420 -49.42 -2.48 -36.77
CA PRO A 420 -50.71 -1.98 -37.23
C PRO A 420 -50.55 -0.84 -38.24
N ILE A 421 -51.51 -0.69 -39.15
CA ILE A 421 -51.52 0.40 -40.12
C ILE A 421 -51.58 1.74 -39.37
N GLY A 422 -50.69 2.66 -39.72
CA GLY A 422 -50.68 3.98 -39.10
C GLY A 422 -49.73 4.94 -39.80
N LYS A 423 -50.00 6.24 -39.64
CA LYS A 423 -49.12 7.31 -40.15
C LYS A 423 -48.08 7.64 -39.08
N ASN A 424 -46.82 7.68 -39.48
CA ASN A 424 -45.67 7.99 -38.63
C ASN A 424 -45.64 7.19 -37.31
N ASN A 425 -46.12 5.95 -37.36
CA ASN A 425 -46.40 5.14 -36.18
C ASN A 425 -45.25 4.22 -35.79
N ILE A 426 -44.05 4.42 -36.35
CA ILE A 426 -42.86 3.65 -35.99
C ILE A 426 -41.72 4.60 -35.68
N LEU A 427 -41.26 4.55 -34.42
CA LEU A 427 -40.07 5.26 -33.95
C LEU A 427 -38.94 4.28 -33.69
N THR A 428 -37.73 4.77 -33.81
CA THR A 428 -36.53 4.06 -33.41
C THR A 428 -35.68 4.90 -32.46
N SER A 429 -35.13 4.24 -31.45
CA SER A 429 -33.99 4.75 -30.69
C SER A 429 -32.82 3.83 -30.96
N TYR A 430 -31.67 4.36 -31.35
CA TYR A 430 -30.52 3.53 -31.70
C TYR A 430 -29.21 4.18 -31.29
N LYS A 431 -28.18 3.34 -31.16
CA LYS A 431 -26.82 3.76 -30.82
C LYS A 431 -25.86 3.41 -31.95
N ILE A 432 -24.90 4.31 -32.18
CA ILE A 432 -23.80 4.13 -33.13
C ILE A 432 -22.50 4.06 -32.33
N GLY A 433 -21.69 3.04 -32.57
CA GLY A 433 -20.35 2.92 -31.98
C GLY A 433 -19.27 3.53 -32.86
N ALA A 434 -18.12 3.89 -32.28
CA ALA A 434 -16.96 4.40 -33.04
C ALA A 434 -15.94 3.31 -33.45
N GLY A 435 -16.27 2.03 -33.24
CA GLY A 435 -15.36 0.92 -33.51
C GLY A 435 -14.06 1.04 -32.73
N VAL A 436 -12.91 0.80 -33.38
CA VAL A 436 -11.59 0.88 -32.72
C VAL A 436 -11.25 2.28 -32.20
N LYS A 437 -11.81 3.34 -32.82
CA LYS A 437 -11.62 4.73 -32.38
C LYS A 437 -12.29 5.03 -31.04
N GLY A 438 -13.19 4.15 -30.59
CA GLY A 438 -13.80 4.23 -29.27
C GLY A 438 -12.86 3.80 -28.14
N ASN A 439 -11.74 3.14 -28.46
CA ASN A 439 -10.73 2.77 -27.47
C ASN A 439 -9.82 3.97 -27.20
N ILE A 440 -9.87 4.49 -25.98
CA ILE A 440 -9.12 5.68 -25.57
C ILE A 440 -8.50 5.47 -24.19
N ASN A 441 -7.35 6.11 -23.97
CA ASN A 441 -6.63 6.01 -22.70
C ASN A 441 -7.40 6.67 -21.55
N LYS A 442 -7.00 6.34 -20.32
CA LYS A 442 -7.42 7.08 -19.12
C LYS A 442 -7.21 8.59 -19.27
N HIS A 443 -8.09 9.37 -18.68
CA HIS A 443 -8.10 10.83 -18.66
C HIS A 443 -8.20 11.53 -20.04
N HIS A 444 -8.61 10.80 -21.07
CA HIS A 444 -8.78 11.37 -22.42
C HIS A 444 -10.13 12.07 -22.60
N ILE A 445 -11.18 11.68 -21.87
CA ILE A 445 -12.49 12.34 -21.90
C ILE A 445 -12.47 13.52 -20.93
N ASP A 446 -12.34 14.75 -21.43
CA ASP A 446 -12.22 15.96 -20.59
C ASP A 446 -13.33 17.00 -20.83
N LYS A 447 -14.25 16.73 -21.76
CA LYS A 447 -15.29 17.69 -22.20
C LYS A 447 -16.68 17.06 -22.22
N LEU A 448 -17.63 17.81 -21.68
CA LEU A 448 -19.05 17.49 -21.77
C LEU A 448 -19.57 17.76 -23.19
N ALA A 449 -20.41 16.86 -23.71
CA ALA A 449 -21.09 17.06 -24.99
C ALA A 449 -22.11 18.22 -24.93
N SER A 450 -22.73 18.42 -23.76
CA SER A 450 -23.59 19.56 -23.43
C SER A 450 -23.30 20.02 -22.00
N SER A 451 -23.38 21.33 -21.76
CA SER A 451 -23.17 21.86 -20.41
C SER A 451 -24.26 21.37 -19.46
N ILE A 452 -23.85 20.78 -18.34
CA ILE A 452 -24.73 20.39 -17.24
C ILE A 452 -24.40 21.32 -16.07
N ALA A 453 -25.41 21.95 -15.48
CA ALA A 453 -25.22 22.86 -14.37
C ALA A 453 -24.52 22.16 -13.18
N TYR A 454 -23.65 22.89 -12.48
CA TYR A 454 -22.89 22.41 -11.32
C TYR A 454 -21.85 21.30 -11.58
N ILE A 455 -21.59 20.94 -12.84
CA ILE A 455 -20.46 20.06 -13.19
C ILE A 455 -19.27 20.90 -13.63
N ASP A 456 -18.21 20.89 -12.84
CA ASP A 456 -16.96 21.62 -13.12
C ASP A 456 -16.05 20.85 -14.10
N LYS A 457 -15.90 19.54 -13.89
CA LYS A 457 -14.99 18.68 -14.67
C LYS A 457 -15.54 17.27 -14.82
N ILE A 458 -15.20 16.64 -15.95
CA ILE A 458 -15.35 15.20 -16.16
C ILE A 458 -14.01 14.55 -16.51
N THR A 459 -13.88 13.26 -16.22
CA THR A 459 -12.75 12.44 -16.64
C THR A 459 -13.17 10.97 -16.70
N ASN A 460 -12.57 10.18 -17.58
CA ASN A 460 -12.54 8.73 -17.44
C ASN A 460 -11.32 8.31 -16.61
N TYR A 461 -11.53 7.57 -15.52
CA TYR A 461 -10.42 7.06 -14.70
C TYR A 461 -9.78 5.81 -15.31
N GLU A 462 -10.59 5.00 -15.99
CA GLU A 462 -10.16 3.83 -16.73
C GLU A 462 -10.16 4.07 -18.24
N SER A 463 -9.34 3.32 -18.96
CA SER A 463 -9.32 3.36 -20.43
C SER A 463 -10.64 2.80 -20.97
N ALA A 464 -11.19 3.42 -22.00
CA ALA A 464 -12.29 2.82 -22.75
C ALA A 464 -11.72 1.71 -23.62
N MET A 465 -12.30 0.52 -23.55
CA MET A 465 -11.85 -0.69 -24.23
C MET A 465 -13.04 -1.46 -24.79
N GLY A 466 -12.80 -2.40 -25.71
CA GLY A 466 -13.86 -3.23 -26.30
C GLY A 466 -14.42 -2.71 -27.63
N GLY A 467 -14.04 -1.51 -28.06
CA GLY A 467 -14.40 -0.98 -29.37
C GLY A 467 -13.68 -1.74 -30.48
N ALA A 468 -14.42 -2.24 -31.45
CA ALA A 468 -13.87 -2.95 -32.59
C ALA A 468 -14.64 -2.57 -33.86
N ASP A 469 -13.90 -2.47 -34.96
CA ASP A 469 -14.49 -2.20 -36.27
C ASP A 469 -15.28 -3.42 -36.76
N GLU A 470 -16.08 -3.20 -37.79
CA GLU A 470 -16.81 -4.27 -38.44
C GLU A 470 -15.87 -5.33 -39.01
N GLN A 471 -16.33 -6.59 -39.00
CA GLN A 471 -15.60 -7.69 -39.60
C GLN A 471 -15.33 -7.42 -41.08
N SER A 472 -14.05 -7.42 -41.48
CA SER A 472 -13.67 -7.26 -42.88
C SER A 472 -14.09 -8.47 -43.72
N ILE A 473 -14.29 -8.26 -45.03
CA ILE A 473 -14.61 -9.34 -45.98
C ILE A 473 -13.53 -10.43 -45.96
N GLU A 474 -12.25 -10.05 -45.88
CA GLU A 474 -11.14 -11.00 -45.79
C GLU A 474 -11.21 -11.85 -44.51
N SER A 475 -11.51 -11.23 -43.36
CA SER A 475 -11.74 -11.94 -42.10
C SER A 475 -12.95 -12.88 -42.22
N LEU A 476 -14.03 -12.43 -42.85
CA LEU A 476 -15.22 -13.26 -43.08
C LEU A 476 -14.93 -14.47 -43.98
N ILE A 477 -14.15 -14.31 -45.04
CA ILE A 477 -13.72 -15.42 -45.93
C ILE A 477 -12.94 -16.47 -45.14
N ASN A 478 -12.10 -16.04 -44.20
CA ASN A 478 -11.34 -16.95 -43.34
C ASN A 478 -12.21 -17.59 -42.23
N ALA A 479 -13.23 -16.88 -41.74
CA ALA A 479 -14.11 -17.34 -40.67
C ALA A 479 -15.25 -18.25 -41.17
N ALA A 480 -15.79 -18.02 -42.36
CA ALA A 480 -16.96 -18.74 -42.87
C ALA A 480 -16.77 -20.27 -42.98
N PRO A 481 -15.63 -20.79 -43.47
CA PRO A 481 -15.36 -22.23 -43.45
C PRO A 481 -15.33 -22.81 -42.04
N LYS A 482 -14.79 -22.04 -41.07
CA LYS A 482 -14.74 -22.44 -39.66
C LYS A 482 -16.16 -22.54 -39.09
N ARG A 483 -17.04 -21.56 -39.36
CA ARG A 483 -18.47 -21.58 -38.99
C ARG A 483 -19.20 -22.83 -39.46
N ILE A 484 -18.99 -23.20 -40.72
CA ILE A 484 -19.59 -24.40 -41.32
C ILE A 484 -19.03 -25.67 -40.65
N ARG A 485 -17.73 -25.70 -40.37
CA ARG A 485 -17.05 -26.84 -39.73
C ARG A 485 -17.55 -27.09 -38.31
N HIS A 486 -17.56 -26.06 -37.45
CA HIS A 486 -17.88 -26.23 -36.04
C HIS A 486 -19.39 -26.24 -35.74
N LYS A 487 -20.26 -25.82 -36.69
CA LYS A 487 -21.73 -25.85 -36.57
C LYS A 487 -22.25 -25.27 -35.24
N ASN A 488 -21.67 -24.15 -34.82
CA ASN A 488 -21.98 -23.48 -33.55
C ASN A 488 -21.76 -24.39 -32.30
N ARG A 489 -20.75 -25.27 -32.32
CA ARG A 489 -20.33 -26.12 -31.20
C ARG A 489 -18.81 -26.07 -31.01
N ALA A 490 -18.37 -25.92 -29.76
CA ALA A 490 -16.97 -25.98 -29.38
C ALA A 490 -16.60 -27.42 -28.99
N VAL A 491 -15.85 -28.13 -29.84
CA VAL A 491 -15.46 -29.54 -29.60
C VAL A 491 -13.95 -29.71 -29.67
N THR A 492 -13.31 -29.16 -30.69
CA THR A 492 -11.85 -29.16 -30.89
C THR A 492 -11.23 -27.82 -30.51
N TYR A 493 -9.91 -27.77 -30.27
CA TYR A 493 -9.21 -26.50 -30.01
C TYR A 493 -9.49 -25.45 -31.09
N ASP A 494 -9.46 -25.85 -32.36
CA ASP A 494 -9.76 -24.95 -33.48
C ASP A 494 -11.21 -24.44 -33.45
N ASP A 495 -12.16 -25.20 -32.89
CA ASP A 495 -13.55 -24.75 -32.73
C ASP A 495 -13.67 -23.72 -31.60
N PHE A 496 -13.02 -23.96 -30.46
CA PHE A 496 -12.93 -22.99 -29.36
C PHE A 496 -12.29 -21.69 -29.83
N GLU A 497 -11.22 -21.76 -30.63
CA GLU A 497 -10.54 -20.59 -31.15
C GLU A 497 -11.46 -19.82 -32.09
N ALA A 498 -12.07 -20.51 -33.08
CA ALA A 498 -12.98 -19.88 -34.02
C ALA A 498 -14.16 -19.20 -33.31
N LEU A 499 -14.79 -19.90 -32.36
CA LEU A 499 -15.91 -19.35 -31.61
C LEU A 499 -15.51 -18.19 -30.70
N SER A 500 -14.27 -18.14 -30.23
CA SER A 500 -13.76 -17.00 -29.44
C SER A 500 -13.70 -15.73 -30.30
N TYR A 501 -13.13 -15.81 -31.51
CA TYR A 501 -13.12 -14.67 -32.44
C TYR A 501 -14.53 -14.25 -32.90
N GLU A 502 -15.48 -15.18 -32.91
CA GLU A 502 -16.89 -14.87 -33.22
C GLU A 502 -17.63 -14.22 -32.05
N ALA A 503 -17.24 -14.54 -30.81
CA ALA A 503 -17.83 -13.95 -29.62
C ALA A 503 -17.54 -12.44 -29.55
N SER A 504 -16.33 -12.03 -29.92
CA SER A 504 -15.94 -10.62 -29.92
C SER A 504 -14.85 -10.32 -30.94
N SER A 505 -15.07 -9.29 -31.75
CA SER A 505 -14.05 -8.72 -32.65
C SER A 505 -12.94 -7.98 -31.92
N ASN A 506 -13.08 -7.74 -30.60
CA ASN A 506 -12.02 -7.15 -29.77
C ASN A 506 -10.90 -8.16 -29.42
N ILE A 507 -11.02 -9.43 -29.83
CA ILE A 507 -9.98 -10.43 -29.58
C ILE A 507 -8.98 -10.42 -30.72
N ALA A 508 -7.73 -10.11 -30.41
CA ALA A 508 -6.64 -10.14 -31.37
C ALA A 508 -6.06 -11.55 -31.52
N LYS A 509 -5.80 -12.23 -30.39
CA LYS A 509 -5.30 -13.60 -30.36
C LYS A 509 -5.91 -14.37 -29.19
N VAL A 510 -6.11 -15.67 -29.39
CA VAL A 510 -6.48 -16.60 -28.32
C VAL A 510 -5.54 -17.80 -28.31
N LYS A 511 -5.17 -18.24 -27.12
CA LYS A 511 -4.50 -19.53 -26.91
C LYS A 511 -5.37 -20.40 -26.03
N ILE A 512 -5.52 -21.66 -26.42
CA ILE A 512 -6.30 -22.63 -25.67
C ILE A 512 -5.36 -23.64 -25.03
N SER A 513 -5.62 -23.91 -23.76
CA SER A 513 -5.06 -25.02 -23.01
C SER A 513 -6.21 -25.84 -22.42
N SER A 514 -5.96 -27.11 -22.11
CA SER A 514 -6.95 -27.95 -21.45
C SER A 514 -6.30 -28.94 -20.51
N GLN A 515 -6.92 -29.13 -19.35
CA GLN A 515 -6.52 -30.13 -18.37
C GLN A 515 -7.76 -30.77 -17.75
N ALA A 516 -7.91 -32.09 -17.90
CA ALA A 516 -8.89 -32.92 -17.19
C ALA A 516 -10.28 -32.29 -16.96
N GLY A 517 -11.01 -31.96 -18.03
CA GLY A 517 -12.36 -31.39 -17.95
C GLY A 517 -12.43 -29.87 -17.79
N LEU A 518 -11.28 -29.19 -17.71
CA LEU A 518 -11.15 -27.73 -17.76
C LEU A 518 -10.54 -27.32 -19.11
N VAL A 519 -11.14 -26.33 -19.76
CA VAL A 519 -10.58 -25.64 -20.93
C VAL A 519 -10.32 -24.18 -20.55
N GLN A 520 -9.05 -23.77 -20.66
CA GLN A 520 -8.57 -22.43 -20.38
C GLN A 520 -8.35 -21.67 -21.69
N LEU A 521 -8.91 -20.47 -21.77
CA LEU A 521 -8.75 -19.56 -22.91
C LEU A 521 -7.94 -18.34 -22.46
N PHE A 522 -6.69 -18.25 -22.93
CA PHE A 522 -5.84 -17.08 -22.73
C PHE A 522 -6.11 -16.06 -23.83
N ILE A 523 -6.60 -14.88 -23.47
CA ILE A 523 -7.12 -13.90 -24.42
C ILE A 523 -6.23 -12.66 -24.48
N LEU A 524 -5.71 -12.37 -25.67
CA LEU A 524 -5.06 -11.10 -25.97
C LEU A 524 -6.04 -10.18 -26.72
N PRO A 525 -6.57 -9.12 -26.08
CA PRO A 525 -7.47 -8.18 -26.76
C PRO A 525 -6.71 -7.16 -27.61
N TYR A 526 -7.40 -6.51 -28.54
CA TYR A 526 -6.87 -5.30 -29.19
C TYR A 526 -6.73 -4.16 -28.18
N SER A 527 -5.55 -3.54 -28.14
CA SER A 527 -5.28 -2.35 -27.34
C SER A 527 -4.04 -1.62 -27.83
N GLU A 528 -3.93 -0.35 -27.45
CA GLU A 528 -2.75 0.51 -27.69
C GLU A 528 -1.77 0.48 -26.51
N VAL A 529 -2.16 -0.13 -25.39
CA VAL A 529 -1.29 -0.21 -24.19
C VAL A 529 -0.19 -1.27 -24.38
N LYS A 530 0.97 -1.04 -23.75
CA LYS A 530 2.14 -1.94 -23.81
C LYS A 530 1.83 -3.39 -23.41
N LYS A 531 0.94 -3.57 -22.44
CA LYS A 531 0.48 -4.86 -21.90
C LYS A 531 -1.05 -4.98 -22.00
N PRO A 532 -1.60 -5.39 -23.16
CA PRO A 532 -3.04 -5.53 -23.34
C PRO A 532 -3.65 -6.57 -22.39
N LEU A 533 -4.65 -6.18 -21.60
CA LEU A 533 -5.37 -7.09 -20.70
C LEU A 533 -6.85 -7.16 -21.07
N PRO A 534 -7.47 -8.36 -21.08
CA PRO A 534 -8.90 -8.49 -21.36
C PRO A 534 -9.71 -7.88 -20.21
N THR A 535 -10.75 -7.12 -20.56
CA THR A 535 -11.68 -6.60 -19.55
C THR A 535 -12.55 -7.73 -18.98
N GLU A 536 -13.03 -7.57 -17.75
CA GLU A 536 -13.96 -8.52 -17.14
C GLU A 536 -15.21 -8.75 -18.00
N THR A 537 -15.76 -7.68 -18.59
CA THR A 537 -16.89 -7.79 -19.51
C THR A 537 -16.57 -8.70 -20.69
N LEU A 538 -15.36 -8.62 -21.24
CA LEU A 538 -14.92 -9.50 -22.32
C LEU A 538 -14.75 -10.94 -21.81
N LYS A 539 -14.14 -11.15 -20.64
CA LYS A 539 -13.97 -12.48 -20.03
C LYS A 539 -15.33 -13.16 -19.80
N THR A 540 -16.29 -12.45 -19.18
CA THR A 540 -17.65 -12.96 -18.93
C THR A 540 -18.39 -13.24 -20.23
N LEU A 541 -18.36 -12.31 -21.18
CA LEU A 541 -19.01 -12.50 -22.49
C LEU A 541 -18.50 -13.76 -23.18
N LEU A 542 -17.19 -13.99 -23.17
CA LEU A 542 -16.61 -15.19 -23.79
C LEU A 542 -17.01 -16.44 -23.04
N LYS A 543 -16.92 -16.42 -21.71
CA LYS A 543 -17.30 -17.56 -20.87
C LYS A 543 -18.73 -17.99 -21.16
N ASP A 544 -19.68 -17.06 -21.18
CA ASP A 544 -21.09 -17.35 -21.43
C ASP A 544 -21.34 -17.80 -22.87
N TYR A 545 -20.70 -17.14 -23.84
CA TYR A 545 -20.81 -17.48 -25.25
C TYR A 545 -20.31 -18.90 -25.54
N ILE A 546 -19.17 -19.28 -24.99
CA ILE A 546 -18.57 -20.61 -25.19
C ILE A 546 -19.31 -21.68 -24.37
N SER A 547 -19.70 -21.38 -23.12
CA SER A 547 -20.38 -22.34 -22.23
C SER A 547 -21.69 -22.84 -22.82
N THR A 548 -22.43 -21.98 -23.53
CA THR A 548 -23.68 -22.35 -24.22
C THR A 548 -23.46 -23.19 -25.50
N ARG A 549 -22.21 -23.41 -25.90
CA ARG A 549 -21.82 -24.08 -27.15
C ARG A 549 -20.88 -25.28 -26.95
N THR A 550 -20.49 -25.58 -25.72
CA THR A 550 -19.62 -26.71 -25.35
C THR A 550 -20.41 -27.78 -24.59
N SER A 551 -19.77 -28.90 -24.26
CA SER A 551 -20.35 -29.92 -23.38
C SER A 551 -20.55 -29.38 -21.95
N ALA A 552 -21.67 -29.68 -21.32
CA ALA A 552 -21.96 -29.30 -19.93
C ALA A 552 -20.96 -29.90 -18.91
N THR A 553 -20.19 -30.91 -19.31
CA THR A 553 -19.15 -31.54 -18.48
C THR A 553 -17.81 -30.81 -18.52
N ILE A 554 -17.66 -29.80 -19.37
CA ILE A 554 -16.41 -29.04 -19.53
C ILE A 554 -16.55 -27.71 -18.80
N ALA A 555 -15.65 -27.48 -17.84
CA ALA A 555 -15.50 -26.17 -17.21
C ALA A 555 -14.72 -25.23 -18.15
N ILE A 556 -15.18 -23.98 -18.27
CA ILE A 556 -14.56 -22.95 -19.08
C ILE A 556 -13.99 -21.87 -18.18
N GLU A 557 -12.71 -21.57 -18.36
CA GLU A 557 -12.01 -20.48 -17.70
C GLU A 557 -11.41 -19.56 -18.77
N VAL A 558 -11.58 -18.25 -18.59
CA VAL A 558 -11.08 -17.23 -19.51
C VAL A 558 -10.10 -16.37 -18.72
N SER A 559 -8.85 -16.36 -19.15
CA SER A 559 -7.73 -15.78 -18.42
C SER A 559 -6.93 -14.79 -19.28
N GLU A 560 -6.16 -13.94 -18.61
CA GLU A 560 -5.22 -13.04 -19.27
C GLU A 560 -3.96 -13.78 -19.76
N PRO A 561 -3.22 -13.23 -20.74
CA PRO A 561 -1.95 -13.81 -21.17
C PRO A 561 -0.92 -13.83 -20.05
N HIS A 562 -0.11 -14.89 -19.96
CA HIS A 562 1.06 -14.91 -19.08
C HIS A 562 2.15 -14.04 -19.69
N TYR A 563 2.23 -12.79 -19.24
CA TYR A 563 3.16 -11.82 -19.79
C TYR A 563 4.58 -12.00 -19.25
N VAL A 564 5.53 -12.01 -20.18
CA VAL A 564 6.96 -12.10 -19.86
C VAL A 564 7.71 -10.94 -20.49
N ASN A 565 8.56 -10.25 -19.71
CA ASN A 565 9.32 -9.13 -20.25
C ASN A 565 10.52 -9.62 -21.06
N ILE A 566 10.77 -8.98 -22.20
CA ILE A 566 12.00 -9.19 -22.97
C ILE A 566 12.88 -7.97 -22.77
N ASN A 567 14.02 -8.19 -22.14
CA ASN A 567 15.08 -7.22 -21.97
C ASN A 567 16.13 -7.45 -23.06
N ILE A 568 16.67 -6.36 -23.60
CA ILE A 568 17.67 -6.41 -24.67
C ILE A 568 18.84 -5.55 -24.22
N SER A 569 20.01 -6.16 -24.13
CA SER A 569 21.26 -5.47 -23.83
C SER A 569 22.10 -5.41 -25.10
N LEU A 570 22.44 -4.20 -25.54
CA LEU A 570 23.21 -3.96 -26.75
C LEU A 570 24.40 -3.05 -26.45
N ASN A 571 25.58 -3.44 -26.95
CA ASN A 571 26.73 -2.56 -27.06
C ASN A 571 26.95 -2.22 -28.53
N ILE A 572 26.63 -0.99 -28.91
CA ILE A 572 26.57 -0.51 -30.29
C ILE A 572 27.80 0.36 -30.56
N VAL A 573 28.56 0.04 -31.61
CA VAL A 573 29.69 0.86 -32.04
C VAL A 573 29.25 1.80 -33.16
N VAL A 574 29.62 3.07 -33.05
CA VAL A 574 29.32 4.13 -34.03
C VAL A 574 30.60 4.76 -34.58
N ASP A 575 30.56 5.24 -35.82
CA ASP A 575 31.70 5.98 -36.40
C ASP A 575 31.70 7.48 -36.01
N ASN A 576 30.54 8.03 -35.59
CA ASN A 576 30.39 9.44 -35.23
C ASN A 576 29.61 9.59 -33.91
N TRP A 577 30.28 10.11 -32.88
CA TRP A 577 29.72 10.29 -31.55
C TRP A 577 28.54 11.28 -31.48
N ASN A 578 28.48 12.24 -32.41
CA ASN A 578 27.44 13.29 -32.40
C ASN A 578 26.01 12.74 -32.59
N LEU A 579 25.88 11.48 -33.04
CA LEU A 579 24.60 10.81 -33.22
C LEU A 579 24.22 9.88 -32.06
N ALA A 580 25.08 9.70 -31.04
CA ALA A 580 24.90 8.68 -30.01
C ALA A 580 23.61 8.81 -29.19
N SER A 581 23.22 10.04 -28.81
CA SER A 581 21.99 10.29 -28.03
C SER A 581 20.72 10.05 -28.86
N THR A 582 20.69 10.57 -30.09
CA THR A 582 19.58 10.36 -31.04
C THR A 582 19.46 8.89 -31.44
N LEU A 583 20.59 8.21 -31.65
CA LEU A 583 20.66 6.78 -31.95
C LEU A 583 20.07 5.95 -30.81
N LYS A 584 20.53 6.20 -29.57
CA LYS A 584 20.03 5.47 -28.40
C LYS A 584 18.51 5.58 -28.26
N ASN A 585 17.95 6.77 -28.42
CA ASN A 585 16.50 6.97 -28.40
C ASN A 585 15.79 6.27 -29.59
N SER A 586 16.35 6.35 -30.79
CA SER A 586 15.79 5.69 -31.98
C SER A 586 15.76 4.16 -31.82
N VAL A 587 16.85 3.58 -31.31
CA VAL A 587 16.94 2.14 -31.01
C VAL A 587 15.89 1.75 -29.96
N GLN A 588 15.79 2.51 -28.85
CA GLN A 588 14.79 2.28 -27.81
C GLN A 588 13.37 2.23 -28.38
N VAL A 589 12.98 3.27 -29.13
CA VAL A 589 11.64 3.37 -29.73
C VAL A 589 11.37 2.21 -30.71
N LYS A 590 12.37 1.81 -31.52
CA LYS A 590 12.22 0.68 -32.44
C LYS A 590 12.07 -0.65 -31.70
N LEU A 591 12.85 -0.89 -30.65
CA LEU A 591 12.74 -2.10 -29.83
C LEU A 591 11.37 -2.18 -29.14
N ASP A 592 10.91 -1.07 -28.55
CA ASP A 592 9.60 -0.98 -27.90
C ASP A 592 8.46 -1.29 -28.87
N ALA A 593 8.51 -0.74 -30.09
CA ALA A 593 7.54 -1.04 -31.14
C ALA A 593 7.64 -2.50 -31.64
N PHE A 594 8.86 -3.03 -31.80
CA PHE A 594 9.10 -4.38 -32.30
C PHE A 594 8.68 -5.47 -31.31
N LEU A 595 8.77 -5.21 -30.01
CA LEU A 595 8.35 -6.14 -28.96
C LEU A 595 6.90 -5.92 -28.52
N HIS A 596 6.15 -5.04 -29.20
CA HIS A 596 4.73 -4.85 -28.90
C HIS A 596 3.94 -6.13 -29.24
N PRO A 597 3.13 -6.68 -28.31
CA PRO A 597 2.43 -7.96 -28.51
C PRO A 597 1.56 -8.02 -29.78
N LEU A 598 0.90 -6.89 -30.10
CA LEU A 598 -0.08 -6.80 -31.20
C LEU A 598 0.47 -6.26 -32.52
N LYS A 599 1.54 -5.45 -32.47
CA LYS A 599 2.01 -4.63 -33.60
C LYS A 599 3.46 -4.91 -33.98
N GLY A 600 4.18 -5.56 -33.08
CA GLY A 600 5.57 -5.92 -33.24
C GLY A 600 5.78 -7.16 -34.10
N GLY A 601 6.94 -7.77 -33.92
CA GLY A 601 7.36 -8.97 -34.63
C GLY A 601 7.82 -8.68 -36.07
N PRO A 602 8.46 -9.68 -36.72
CA PRO A 602 9.08 -9.50 -38.04
C PRO A 602 8.10 -9.10 -39.15
N ALA A 603 6.85 -9.54 -39.05
CA ALA A 603 5.79 -9.25 -40.02
C ALA A 603 4.92 -8.03 -39.63
N SER A 604 5.24 -7.34 -38.53
CA SER A 604 4.43 -6.25 -37.97
C SER A 604 2.96 -6.62 -37.71
N LYS A 605 2.72 -7.88 -37.35
CA LYS A 605 1.40 -8.46 -37.02
C LYS A 605 1.31 -8.94 -35.56
N GLY A 606 2.27 -8.52 -34.73
CA GLY A 606 2.40 -8.96 -33.34
C GLY A 606 2.98 -10.37 -33.19
N TRP A 607 3.29 -10.74 -31.96
CA TRP A 607 3.91 -12.01 -31.57
C TRP A 607 2.85 -13.07 -31.28
N ASN A 608 3.06 -14.33 -31.67
CA ASN A 608 2.16 -15.41 -31.26
C ASN A 608 2.50 -15.91 -29.86
N PHE A 609 1.52 -16.52 -29.19
CA PHE A 609 1.75 -17.17 -27.91
C PHE A 609 2.86 -18.23 -28.00
N GLY A 610 3.81 -18.18 -27.07
CA GLY A 610 4.98 -19.06 -27.05
C GLY A 610 6.13 -18.64 -27.97
N GLU A 611 6.01 -17.54 -28.73
CA GLU A 611 7.10 -17.03 -29.57
C GLU A 611 7.94 -15.98 -28.85
N VAL A 612 9.26 -16.05 -29.05
CA VAL A 612 10.24 -15.09 -28.50
C VAL A 612 11.15 -14.56 -29.60
N PRO A 613 11.70 -13.33 -29.47
CA PRO A 613 12.63 -12.78 -30.44
C PRO A 613 13.97 -13.52 -30.44
N THR A 614 14.64 -13.47 -31.59
CA THR A 614 16.01 -13.98 -31.78
C THR A 614 16.93 -12.80 -32.07
N LEU A 615 18.23 -12.99 -31.87
CA LEU A 615 19.22 -11.94 -32.19
C LEU A 615 19.17 -11.53 -33.67
N SER A 616 18.94 -12.47 -34.59
CA SER A 616 18.77 -12.17 -36.01
C SER A 616 17.59 -11.23 -36.29
N HIS A 617 16.48 -11.38 -35.55
CA HIS A 617 15.36 -10.45 -35.66
C HIS A 617 15.76 -9.04 -35.21
N ILE A 618 16.51 -8.92 -34.12
CA ILE A 618 16.96 -7.63 -33.58
C ILE A 618 17.97 -6.98 -34.53
N PHE A 619 18.94 -7.71 -35.05
CA PHE A 619 19.90 -7.18 -36.02
C PHE A 619 19.22 -6.71 -37.31
N ASN A 620 18.27 -7.48 -37.84
CA ASN A 620 17.51 -7.07 -39.02
C ASN A 620 16.69 -5.80 -38.78
N LEU A 621 16.07 -5.67 -37.61
CA LEU A 621 15.36 -4.46 -37.22
C LEU A 621 16.32 -3.25 -37.16
N LEU A 622 17.47 -3.41 -36.50
CA LEU A 622 18.40 -2.32 -36.22
C LEU A 622 19.31 -1.96 -37.41
N ASN A 623 19.51 -2.85 -38.38
CA ASN A 623 20.18 -2.53 -39.65
C ASN A 623 19.47 -1.41 -40.44
N THR A 624 18.21 -1.11 -40.12
CA THR A 624 17.46 0.02 -40.69
C THR A 624 17.72 1.35 -39.97
N VAL A 625 18.62 1.38 -38.99
CA VAL A 625 18.99 2.58 -38.22
C VAL A 625 20.33 3.09 -38.71
N ASP A 626 20.35 4.31 -39.23
CA ASP A 626 21.58 4.95 -39.68
C ASP A 626 22.53 5.25 -38.51
N GLY A 627 23.82 5.05 -38.71
CA GLY A 627 24.88 5.41 -37.75
C GLY A 627 25.41 4.24 -36.91
N ILE A 628 24.83 3.04 -37.03
CA ILE A 628 25.39 1.82 -36.42
C ILE A 628 26.49 1.25 -37.32
N ALA A 629 27.71 1.12 -36.80
CA ALA A 629 28.81 0.46 -37.50
C ALA A 629 28.75 -1.06 -37.30
N TYR A 630 28.68 -1.51 -36.05
CA TYR A 630 28.51 -2.92 -35.69
C TYR A 630 28.05 -3.08 -34.23
N PHE A 631 27.61 -4.29 -33.86
CA PHE A 631 27.28 -4.66 -32.49
C PHE A 631 28.46 -5.41 -31.87
N LYS A 632 28.98 -4.89 -30.75
CA LYS A 632 30.08 -5.51 -29.98
C LYS A 632 29.55 -6.61 -29.04
N GLU A 633 28.40 -6.37 -28.44
CA GLU A 633 27.70 -7.30 -27.55
C GLU A 633 26.20 -7.19 -27.81
N ALA A 634 25.50 -8.32 -27.77
CA ALA A 634 24.05 -8.38 -27.86
C ALA A 634 23.52 -9.56 -27.05
N GLU A 635 22.58 -9.28 -26.16
CA GLU A 635 21.94 -10.27 -25.29
C GLU A 635 20.43 -10.03 -25.24
N ILE A 636 19.66 -11.11 -25.29
CA ILE A 636 18.22 -11.12 -25.04
C ILE A 636 17.99 -11.89 -23.74
N SER A 637 17.33 -11.27 -22.78
CA SER A 637 16.96 -11.89 -21.52
C SER A 637 15.46 -11.78 -21.23
N MET A 638 14.98 -12.71 -20.41
CA MET A 638 13.58 -12.95 -20.08
C MET A 638 13.46 -13.18 -18.58
N ASP A 639 12.75 -12.31 -17.85
CA ASP A 639 12.69 -12.34 -16.37
C ASP A 639 14.08 -12.54 -15.71
N ASN A 640 15.11 -11.89 -16.26
CA ASN A 640 16.53 -11.97 -15.87
C ASN A 640 17.28 -13.27 -16.20
N GLN A 641 16.70 -14.16 -17.02
CA GLN A 641 17.39 -15.31 -17.60
C GLN A 641 17.80 -15.02 -19.05
N VAL A 642 19.06 -15.31 -19.40
CA VAL A 642 19.57 -15.11 -20.77
C VAL A 642 18.99 -16.17 -21.70
N LEU A 643 18.23 -15.74 -22.72
CA LEU A 643 17.68 -16.59 -23.78
C LEU A 643 18.69 -16.79 -24.92
N TYR A 644 19.29 -15.68 -25.36
CA TYR A 644 20.24 -15.65 -26.46
C TYR A 644 21.38 -14.68 -26.16
N ASP A 645 22.60 -15.09 -26.46
CA ASP A 645 23.79 -14.23 -26.56
C ASP A 645 24.51 -14.49 -27.89
N LEU A 646 25.62 -13.80 -28.16
CA LEU A 646 26.39 -13.98 -29.39
C LEU A 646 26.99 -15.39 -29.53
N ASP A 647 27.05 -16.18 -28.45
CA ASP A 647 27.57 -17.55 -28.43
C ASP A 647 26.48 -18.60 -28.73
N GLY A 648 25.19 -18.22 -28.69
CA GLY A 648 24.07 -19.05 -29.16
C GLY A 648 22.86 -19.06 -28.24
N GLN A 649 21.97 -20.03 -28.47
CA GLN A 649 20.74 -20.21 -27.67
C GLN A 649 21.02 -20.98 -26.38
N LYS A 650 20.55 -20.47 -25.24
CA LYS A 650 20.46 -21.25 -24.01
C LYS A 650 19.11 -21.96 -23.96
N HIS A 651 19.11 -23.27 -23.69
CA HIS A 651 17.87 -24.06 -23.65
C HIS A 651 16.98 -23.61 -22.49
N ILE A 652 15.90 -22.90 -22.82
CA ILE A 652 14.82 -22.57 -21.89
C ILE A 652 13.55 -23.22 -22.41
N ASN A 653 12.87 -23.98 -21.53
CA ASN A 653 11.56 -24.54 -21.84
C ASN A 653 10.52 -23.43 -21.68
N LEU A 654 10.01 -22.93 -22.80
CA LEU A 654 9.01 -21.87 -22.81
C LEU A 654 7.62 -22.49 -22.76
N ASP A 655 6.80 -22.07 -21.81
CA ASP A 655 5.39 -22.45 -21.80
C ASP A 655 4.66 -21.90 -23.03
N LYS A 656 3.67 -22.64 -23.52
CA LYS A 656 3.01 -22.35 -24.80
C LYS A 656 1.98 -21.21 -24.75
N ASP A 657 1.75 -20.68 -23.56
CA ASP A 657 0.76 -19.64 -23.23
C ASP A 657 1.42 -18.31 -22.82
N ILE A 658 2.75 -18.20 -22.89
CA ILE A 658 3.45 -16.94 -22.65
C ILE A 658 3.18 -15.94 -23.79
N MET A 659 3.11 -14.66 -23.41
CA MET A 659 3.06 -13.53 -24.33
C MET A 659 4.17 -12.55 -23.97
N ILE A 660 4.98 -12.18 -24.94
CA ILE A 660 6.09 -11.25 -24.69
C ILE A 660 5.63 -9.80 -24.72
N TYR A 661 6.34 -8.93 -24.00
CA TYR A 661 6.25 -7.49 -24.15
C TYR A 661 7.63 -6.84 -23.94
N SER A 662 7.82 -5.61 -24.41
CA SER A 662 9.08 -4.89 -24.18
C SER A 662 9.32 -4.68 -22.67
N GLY A 663 10.51 -5.06 -22.20
CA GLY A 663 10.97 -4.82 -20.85
C GLY A 663 11.79 -3.54 -20.73
N GLU A 664 12.89 -3.62 -19.99
CA GLU A 664 13.90 -2.57 -19.89
C GLU A 664 15.09 -2.92 -20.78
N HIS A 665 15.46 -2.00 -21.68
CA HIS A 665 16.55 -2.22 -22.63
C HIS A 665 17.81 -1.46 -22.17
N ASN A 666 18.95 -2.14 -22.18
CA ASN A 666 20.24 -1.53 -21.86
C ASN A 666 21.02 -1.27 -23.14
N ILE A 667 21.01 -0.01 -23.59
CA ILE A 667 21.65 0.40 -24.84
C ILE A 667 22.91 1.22 -24.50
N ASN A 668 24.08 0.63 -24.74
CA ASN A 668 25.38 1.27 -24.63
C ASN A 668 25.90 1.63 -26.03
N VAL A 669 26.54 2.79 -26.14
CA VAL A 669 27.11 3.29 -27.40
C VAL A 669 28.60 3.58 -27.18
N GLU A 670 29.45 3.05 -28.05
CA GLU A 670 30.90 3.26 -28.05
C GLU A 670 31.35 3.86 -29.39
N LEU A 671 32.36 4.73 -29.38
CA LEU A 671 32.98 5.21 -30.62
C LEU A 671 33.95 4.14 -31.15
N ARG A 672 33.94 3.92 -32.47
CA ARG A 672 34.88 3.01 -33.11
C ARG A 672 36.31 3.44 -32.81
N SER A 673 37.08 2.56 -32.15
CA SER A 673 38.49 2.80 -31.91
C SER A 673 39.26 2.67 -33.22
N GLU A 674 40.04 3.70 -33.61
CA GLU A 674 41.04 3.56 -34.67
C GLU A 674 42.12 2.59 -34.18
N THR A 675 42.16 1.38 -34.74
CA THR A 675 43.31 0.47 -34.65
C THR A 675 43.96 0.34 -35.99
#